data_AF-A0A9P5RSK7-F1
#
_entry.id   AF-A0A9P5RSK7-F1
#
_cell.length_a   1.000
_cell.length_b   1.000
_cell.length_c   1.000
_cell.angle_alpha   90.00
_cell.angle_beta   90.00
_cell.angle_gamma   90.00
#
_symmetry.space_group_name_H-M   'P 1'
#
loop_
_entity.id
_entity.type
_entity.pdbx_description
1 polymer ?
#
loop_
_entity_poly.entity_id
_entity_poly.type
_entity_poly.pdbx_seq_one_letter_code
_entity_poly.pdbx_strand_id
1 'polypeptide(L)'
;MAAFSSLPQEVIDLIIPHLTQRDYASCVLVSQAWNTFFTPPLWRTLRVVNETTNRRLKTTQGRTALARNRHHIREFETAYLDFVFFLATGRPVITDLVSLTIHLKDHRFTSLSTDSKGETKAEVPKSTVSSVIKILTNNPGLRSLSLDRGCFRYKDDDCSYAHLITAFPTAHLERLELSFFDASPRETFIAPAAFESITSHILVRQFLLGFKELAQLYLDQERFHSMKEIVITGGGVKGNYSEPLRLSFLVRCPNVKRIRLDRLDFQTLACLPMLLQVACPELDCLEWTNCTNDTETPIIELLRTTTLGWKELKLPSMSAFGSLALAAVLETSVETLEVLRIESAGSLLRNEILDLLSGAKELRRLEGVGDGQVRKSTKELIVDAFDAYQEYVGGQQDRSWVLGPSMEYLQLSIQRVPRPDVVCRLSGGDLMFSQEGLDVGLRVEVQRWIYMQLSRMTGLKELVLGKLDFHPDVLAYCNVDPSWSSMDPIAFEEALLDYGIHAFNYLSLEFSLVSGLDMLEGLKELRVLDVRRTAHNIGVEELKWMHKNWPKLEKVRGMAAFSSLPQEIIDLIIPHLTQKAYASCVLVSHDWHMLFTPALWRTIRIVNKFTNNCFKTPQARTALARNRHHIREFETTYPDFIFFLATARPAITNLVSLTIRLKDHRFISFSTDSKDDTRADFPESVVSLVINVLNNNPGLRSLSLDKGCFRYKTDDSSYAHLIDAIPAAHLERLELSFFDSYLASQERQFLNSAVAAAATTAIQTVADQFLLDLKDVVPSYMRQERFLALKEIAITGGGIKGDDNDPLRLSFLVRCPRVERIRLDSLDDLTLVWLPKLLRKVCPKLDCLEWTKSICINDTEECIVGLIRATTLGWKELRLPNLYTFGMLALTAVLETSVETMEVLSIESAGYLEWSDTLDLLSSAKKLRRLEGAGDGQVRQFTAELFVDAFDAYQEYVGGQQDRSWVLGPSMEYLQLSIQRVPRPDVVCRQSGRDLLFTQTDQERELRYEVQRWIYTQLSRMTGLKELVLGKLDFHPEVLAYYKVGLSMDSLAFEEALLVHHIYAFQYSSMEFSLKSGLDLLEGLKELRVLDVRRTAHNIGVKELEWMHRNWPKLEKIRGLETERGWSVHRGEGKEFKAGVDAWMAAHPHGIGSSFYH
;
A
#
# COMPACT_ATOMS: atom_id res chain seq x y z
N MET A 1 -25.95 42.32 14.20
CA MET A 1 -25.70 40.96 13.70
C MET A 1 -26.15 40.00 14.80
N ALA A 2 -27.04 39.05 14.50
CA ALA A 2 -27.47 38.06 15.50
C ALA A 2 -26.28 37.13 15.82
N ALA A 3 -25.93 37.00 17.11
CA ALA A 3 -24.90 36.08 17.55
C ALA A 3 -25.40 34.64 17.43
N PHE A 4 -24.53 33.66 17.22
CA PHE A 4 -24.93 32.24 17.18
C PHE A 4 -25.63 31.79 18.47
N SER A 5 -25.27 32.37 19.62
CA SER A 5 -25.95 32.15 20.92
C SER A 5 -27.32 32.82 21.02
N SER A 6 -27.69 33.65 20.04
CA SER A 6 -29.03 34.20 19.89
C SER A 6 -29.91 33.39 18.94
N LEU A 7 -29.37 32.33 18.31
CA LEU A 7 -30.20 31.34 17.63
C LEU A 7 -30.98 30.54 18.67
N PRO A 8 -32.26 30.24 18.42
CA PRO A 8 -33.02 29.29 19.23
C PRO A 8 -32.30 27.94 19.31
N GLN A 9 -32.40 27.24 20.45
CA GLN A 9 -31.73 25.95 20.67
C GLN A 9 -32.13 24.93 19.60
N GLU A 10 -33.37 24.99 19.11
CA GLU A 10 -33.90 24.16 18.06
C GLU A 10 -33.13 24.31 16.75
N VAL A 11 -32.64 25.52 16.43
CA VAL A 11 -31.82 25.76 15.23
C VAL A 11 -30.42 25.20 15.42
N ILE A 12 -29.86 25.30 16.62
CA ILE A 12 -28.55 24.72 16.94
C ILE A 12 -28.62 23.19 16.87
N ASP A 13 -29.68 22.60 17.40
CA ASP A 13 -29.95 21.16 17.36
C ASP A 13 -30.17 20.65 15.93
N LEU A 14 -30.64 21.49 15.00
CA LEU A 14 -30.70 21.18 13.57
C LEU A 14 -29.33 21.26 12.89
N ILE A 15 -28.43 22.15 13.34
CA ILE A 15 -27.10 22.31 12.74
C ILE A 15 -26.16 21.20 13.16
N ILE A 16 -26.16 20.83 14.45
CA ILE A 16 -25.21 19.89 15.05
C ILE A 16 -25.11 18.58 14.23
N PRO A 17 -26.20 17.85 13.91
CA PRO A 17 -26.13 16.56 13.21
C PRO A 17 -25.45 16.59 11.83
N HIS A 18 -25.31 17.77 11.21
CA HIS A 18 -24.69 17.93 9.89
C HIS A 18 -23.18 18.21 9.95
N LEU A 19 -22.61 18.37 11.15
CA LEU A 19 -21.20 18.64 11.35
C LEU A 19 -20.42 17.34 11.57
N THR A 20 -19.26 17.24 10.94
CA THR A 20 -18.33 16.13 11.18
C THR A 20 -17.59 16.32 12.51
N GLN A 21 -16.93 15.28 12.99
CA GLN A 21 -16.15 15.38 14.23
C GLN A 21 -14.99 16.39 14.14
N ARG A 22 -14.44 16.58 12.93
CA ARG A 22 -13.45 17.63 12.64
C ARG A 22 -14.05 19.03 12.76
N ASP A 23 -15.31 19.19 12.36
CA ASP A 23 -16.02 20.45 12.44
C ASP A 23 -16.34 20.81 13.89
N TYR A 24 -16.79 19.85 14.72
CA TYR A 24 -16.99 20.09 16.16
C TYR A 24 -15.70 20.54 16.84
N ALA A 25 -14.57 19.90 16.51
CA ALA A 25 -13.26 20.27 17.06
C ALA A 25 -12.87 21.71 16.69
N SER A 26 -13.25 22.16 15.49
CA SER A 26 -13.04 23.56 15.08
C SER A 26 -14.03 24.50 15.78
N CYS A 27 -15.29 24.09 15.93
CA CYS A 27 -16.36 24.89 16.53
C CYS A 27 -16.13 25.16 18.03
N VAL A 28 -15.65 24.17 18.80
CA VAL A 28 -15.36 24.37 20.24
C VAL A 28 -14.25 25.39 20.50
N LEU A 29 -13.47 25.76 19.47
CA LEU A 29 -12.39 26.74 19.55
C LEU A 29 -12.84 28.17 19.20
N VAL A 30 -14.06 28.37 18.70
CA VAL A 30 -14.55 29.68 18.21
C VAL A 30 -14.85 30.65 19.36
N SER A 31 -15.57 30.19 20.40
CA SER A 31 -15.93 31.01 21.58
C SER A 31 -16.30 30.13 22.77
N GLN A 32 -16.43 30.69 23.99
CA GLN A 32 -16.86 29.91 25.17
C GLN A 32 -18.29 29.37 25.04
N ALA A 33 -19.20 30.16 24.46
CA ALA A 33 -20.56 29.69 24.19
C ALA A 33 -20.53 28.49 23.24
N TRP A 34 -19.79 28.59 22.13
CA TRP A 34 -19.60 27.47 21.20
C TRP A 34 -18.89 26.29 21.86
N ASN A 35 -17.92 26.54 22.73
CA ASN A 35 -17.27 25.50 23.51
C ASN A 35 -18.27 24.74 24.37
N THR A 36 -19.13 25.44 25.12
CA THR A 36 -20.18 24.81 25.94
C THR A 36 -21.20 24.06 25.07
N PHE A 37 -21.60 24.59 23.91
CA PHE A 37 -22.56 23.94 23.01
C PHE A 37 -21.97 22.73 22.27
N PHE A 38 -20.74 22.82 21.77
CA PHE A 38 -20.13 21.80 20.91
C PHE A 38 -19.21 20.81 21.66
N THR A 39 -18.85 21.06 22.92
CA THR A 39 -18.07 20.08 23.72
C THR A 39 -18.85 18.78 23.93
N PRO A 40 -20.14 18.79 24.30
CA PRO A 40 -20.91 17.55 24.40
C PRO A 40 -20.93 16.71 23.11
N PRO A 41 -21.28 17.25 21.91
CA PRO A 41 -21.25 16.47 20.67
C PRO A 41 -19.83 16.09 20.22
N LEU A 42 -18.80 16.90 20.50
CA LEU A 42 -17.39 16.55 20.20
C LEU A 42 -16.93 15.29 20.96
N TRP A 43 -17.27 15.21 22.24
CA TRP A 43 -16.90 14.09 23.11
C TRP A 43 -17.89 12.93 23.04
N ARG A 44 -19.04 13.13 22.38
CA ARG A 44 -20.09 12.12 22.27
C ARG A 44 -19.56 10.80 21.72
N THR A 45 -18.71 10.85 20.70
CA THR A 45 -18.09 9.66 20.08
C THR A 45 -16.58 9.72 20.23
N LEU A 46 -15.95 8.71 20.83
CA LEU A 46 -14.50 8.64 21.02
C LEU A 46 -13.93 7.38 20.38
N ARG A 47 -13.06 7.54 19.37
CA ARG A 47 -12.45 6.41 18.63
C ARG A 47 -10.94 6.36 18.80
N VAL A 48 -10.45 5.30 19.43
CA VAL A 48 -9.04 5.02 19.74
C VAL A 48 -8.56 3.79 18.96
N VAL A 49 -8.66 3.84 17.63
CA VAL A 49 -8.33 2.70 16.74
C VAL A 49 -6.96 2.83 16.07
N ASN A 50 -6.45 4.06 16.02
CA ASN A 50 -5.12 4.36 15.53
C ASN A 50 -4.18 4.64 16.68
N GLU A 51 -2.91 4.38 16.43
CA GLU A 51 -1.87 4.50 17.44
C GLU A 51 -1.80 6.00 17.86
N THR A 52 -2.20 6.94 16.94
CA THR A 52 -2.74 8.29 17.11
C THR A 52 -3.14 8.65 18.48
N THR A 53 -4.45 8.58 18.52
CA THR A 53 -5.37 8.76 19.59
C THR A 53 -4.99 7.88 20.79
N ASN A 54 -4.35 6.73 20.58
CA ASN A 54 -3.84 5.90 21.67
C ASN A 54 -2.75 6.58 22.50
N ARG A 55 -1.59 6.92 21.91
CA ARG A 55 -0.53 7.61 22.68
C ARG A 55 -1.09 8.89 23.22
N ARG A 56 -1.76 9.61 22.35
CA ARG A 56 -2.53 10.79 22.64
C ARG A 56 -3.30 10.73 23.99
N LEU A 57 -4.22 9.80 24.13
CA LEU A 57 -5.06 9.71 25.33
C LEU A 57 -4.34 9.04 26.53
N LYS A 58 -3.14 8.45 26.37
CA LYS A 58 -2.40 7.70 27.44
C LYS A 58 -1.84 8.55 28.57
N THR A 59 -2.09 9.82 28.49
CA THR A 59 -1.49 10.85 29.29
C THR A 59 -2.25 11.33 30.46
N THR A 60 -1.58 11.96 31.40
CA THR A 60 -2.15 12.85 32.38
C THR A 60 -3.16 13.81 31.76
N GLN A 61 -2.83 14.75 30.88
CA GLN A 61 -3.87 15.71 30.43
C GLN A 61 -4.95 15.07 29.53
N GLY A 62 -4.67 13.95 28.85
CA GLY A 62 -5.59 13.27 27.94
C GLY A 62 -6.54 12.43 28.78
N ARG A 63 -6.02 11.74 29.79
CA ARG A 63 -6.77 11.08 30.88
C ARG A 63 -7.52 12.08 31.74
N THR A 64 -7.01 13.29 32.00
CA THR A 64 -7.71 14.34 32.74
C THR A 64 -8.83 14.95 31.91
N ALA A 65 -8.59 15.22 30.62
CA ALA A 65 -9.62 15.67 29.68
C ALA A 65 -10.69 14.60 29.50
N LEU A 66 -10.27 13.34 29.34
CA LEU A 66 -11.15 12.17 29.27
C LEU A 66 -11.94 12.02 30.57
N ALA A 67 -11.29 12.09 31.74
CA ALA A 67 -11.97 12.06 33.02
C ALA A 67 -12.96 13.22 33.13
N ARG A 68 -12.60 14.45 32.81
CA ARG A 68 -13.48 15.62 32.91
C ARG A 68 -14.71 15.48 32.01
N ASN A 69 -14.52 15.07 30.76
CA ASN A 69 -15.57 15.00 29.74
C ASN A 69 -16.24 13.62 29.63
N ARG A 70 -15.87 12.64 30.47
CA ARG A 70 -16.39 11.26 30.39
C ARG A 70 -17.91 11.17 30.42
N HIS A 71 -18.58 12.08 31.12
CA HIS A 71 -20.03 12.10 31.24
C HIS A 71 -20.73 12.54 29.94
N HIS A 72 -20.00 13.09 28.97
CA HIS A 72 -20.47 13.37 27.61
C HIS A 72 -20.22 12.21 26.65
N ILE A 73 -19.32 11.28 26.97
CA ILE A 73 -19.00 10.15 26.10
C ILE A 73 -20.20 9.22 26.10
N ARG A 74 -20.76 9.03 24.91
CA ARG A 74 -21.87 8.12 24.65
C ARG A 74 -21.42 6.96 23.76
N GLU A 75 -20.43 7.12 22.91
CA GLU A 75 -19.94 6.09 22.01
C GLU A 75 -18.42 5.97 22.16
N PHE A 76 -17.91 4.76 22.39
CA PHE A 76 -16.48 4.53 22.60
C PHE A 76 -15.99 3.36 21.76
N GLU A 77 -14.93 3.56 20.97
CA GLU A 77 -14.30 2.53 20.16
C GLU A 77 -12.80 2.47 20.48
N THR A 78 -12.21 1.29 20.69
CA THR A 78 -10.75 1.17 20.94
C THR A 78 -10.16 -0.09 20.33
N ALA A 79 -8.92 0.00 19.84
CA ALA A 79 -8.11 -1.16 19.45
C ALA A 79 -7.04 -1.56 20.49
N TYR A 80 -7.02 -0.89 21.65
CA TYR A 80 -5.93 -0.97 22.62
C TYR A 80 -6.40 -1.42 24.01
N LEU A 81 -5.70 -2.40 24.56
CA LEU A 81 -6.06 -3.07 25.81
C LEU A 81 -5.95 -2.15 27.04
N ASP A 82 -5.02 -1.21 27.04
CA ASP A 82 -4.83 -0.30 28.17
C ASP A 82 -6.01 0.67 28.34
N PHE A 83 -6.71 1.03 27.26
CA PHE A 83 -7.94 1.79 27.33
C PHE A 83 -9.11 0.98 27.89
N VAL A 84 -9.16 -0.32 27.63
CA VAL A 84 -10.12 -1.22 28.28
C VAL A 84 -9.88 -1.23 29.79
N PHE A 85 -8.63 -1.36 30.23
CA PHE A 85 -8.29 -1.28 31.66
C PHE A 85 -8.61 0.09 32.26
N PHE A 86 -8.36 1.17 31.52
CA PHE A 86 -8.70 2.53 31.95
C PHE A 86 -10.21 2.69 32.15
N LEU A 87 -11.04 2.24 31.22
CA LEU A 87 -12.49 2.30 31.38
C LEU A 87 -12.97 1.49 32.58
N ALA A 88 -12.35 0.34 32.85
CA ALA A 88 -12.72 -0.54 33.95
C ALA A 88 -12.28 -0.01 35.33
N THR A 89 -11.10 0.59 35.42
CA THR A 89 -10.46 0.92 36.71
C THR A 89 -10.37 2.42 36.99
N GLY A 90 -10.54 3.24 35.95
CA GLY A 90 -10.44 4.68 36.01
C GLY A 90 -11.45 5.27 36.98
N ARG A 91 -10.95 6.07 37.92
CA ARG A 91 -11.81 6.93 38.74
C ARG A 91 -11.77 8.34 38.18
N PRO A 92 -12.93 8.98 37.97
CA PRO A 92 -14.28 8.40 38.05
C PRO A 92 -14.67 7.66 36.75
N VAL A 93 -15.55 6.67 36.90
CA VAL A 93 -15.90 5.74 35.82
C VAL A 93 -16.76 6.46 34.77
N ILE A 94 -16.66 6.04 33.51
CA ILE A 94 -17.63 6.43 32.46
C ILE A 94 -18.90 5.64 32.73
N THR A 95 -20.03 6.30 33.02
CA THR A 95 -21.24 5.63 33.54
C THR A 95 -22.48 5.71 32.64
N ASP A 96 -22.37 6.33 31.46
CA ASP A 96 -23.50 6.61 30.58
C ASP A 96 -23.18 6.33 29.10
N LEU A 97 -22.35 5.33 28.82
CA LEU A 97 -22.11 4.86 27.45
C LEU A 97 -23.41 4.32 26.85
N VAL A 98 -23.62 4.65 25.58
CA VAL A 98 -24.69 4.19 24.69
C VAL A 98 -24.14 3.21 23.65
N SER A 99 -22.89 3.35 23.19
CA SER A 99 -22.20 2.40 22.32
C SER A 99 -20.76 2.12 22.80
N LEU A 100 -20.32 0.86 22.74
CA LEU A 100 -18.96 0.44 23.09
C LEU A 100 -18.45 -0.57 22.05
N THR A 101 -17.29 -0.33 21.46
CA THR A 101 -16.63 -1.19 20.46
C THR A 101 -15.17 -1.46 20.84
N ILE A 102 -14.74 -2.72 20.85
CA ILE A 102 -13.38 -3.11 21.25
C ILE A 102 -12.77 -4.04 20.18
N HIS A 103 -11.72 -3.57 19.49
CA HIS A 103 -11.00 -4.24 18.40
C HIS A 103 -9.53 -4.53 18.74
N LEU A 104 -9.26 -5.45 19.66
CA LEU A 104 -7.89 -5.82 20.04
C LEU A 104 -7.17 -6.57 18.90
N LYS A 105 -6.43 -5.80 18.07
CA LYS A 105 -5.57 -6.33 16.99
C LYS A 105 -4.62 -7.40 17.53
N ASP A 106 -4.31 -8.38 16.66
CA ASP A 106 -3.50 -9.58 16.87
C ASP A 106 -2.04 -9.25 17.21
N HIS A 107 -1.82 -8.55 18.32
CA HIS A 107 -0.52 -8.45 18.95
C HIS A 107 -0.17 -9.88 19.35
N ARG A 108 0.68 -10.53 18.55
CA ARG A 108 1.34 -11.77 18.96
C ARG A 108 1.92 -11.47 20.34
N PHE A 109 1.30 -12.02 21.37
CA PHE A 109 1.87 -12.10 22.70
C PHE A 109 3.04 -13.10 22.61
N THR A 110 4.06 -12.79 21.80
CA THR A 110 5.33 -13.49 21.80
C THR A 110 5.93 -13.23 23.17
N SER A 111 5.68 -14.19 24.06
CA SER A 111 6.32 -14.41 25.35
C SER A 111 6.68 -13.13 26.10
N LEU A 112 5.86 -12.79 27.09
CA LEU A 112 6.39 -12.23 28.33
C LEU A 112 7.43 -13.24 28.88
N SER A 113 8.67 -13.19 28.40
CA SER A 113 9.78 -13.93 28.98
C SER A 113 10.11 -13.26 30.31
N THR A 114 10.32 -14.10 31.32
CA THR A 114 10.82 -13.73 32.64
C THR A 114 12.03 -12.80 32.54
N ASP A 115 11.95 -11.65 33.22
CA ASP A 115 13.07 -10.74 33.45
C ASP A 115 14.12 -11.41 34.35
N SER A 116 15.40 -11.14 34.11
CA SER A 116 16.56 -11.76 34.75
C SER A 116 16.84 -11.27 36.18
N LYS A 117 15.89 -10.57 36.82
CA LYS A 117 16.06 -9.92 38.14
C LYS A 117 15.11 -10.35 39.26
N GLY A 118 14.17 -11.27 39.05
CA GLY A 118 13.40 -11.87 40.14
C GLY A 118 12.45 -10.94 40.93
N GLU A 119 12.20 -9.70 40.49
CA GLU A 119 11.19 -8.82 41.11
C GLU A 119 9.82 -8.95 40.43
N THR A 120 8.79 -9.18 41.25
CA THR A 120 7.40 -9.37 40.85
C THR A 120 6.77 -8.05 40.40
N LYS A 121 6.77 -7.78 39.09
CA LYS A 121 5.98 -6.68 38.49
C LYS A 121 4.50 -6.84 38.86
N ALA A 122 3.85 -5.71 39.18
CA ALA A 122 2.41 -5.63 39.50
C ALA A 122 1.62 -6.51 38.53
N GLU A 123 0.88 -7.49 39.09
CA GLU A 123 0.13 -8.48 38.33
C GLU A 123 -0.72 -7.75 37.27
N VAL A 124 -0.32 -7.88 36.00
CA VAL A 124 -1.20 -7.51 34.89
C VAL A 124 -2.52 -8.23 35.17
N PRO A 125 -3.69 -7.54 35.18
CA PRO A 125 -4.95 -8.16 35.53
C PRO A 125 -5.09 -9.46 34.75
N LYS A 126 -5.25 -10.58 35.47
CA LYS A 126 -5.11 -11.93 34.91
C LYS A 126 -6.08 -12.20 33.74
N SER A 127 -7.14 -11.39 33.56
CA SER A 127 -8.10 -11.50 32.47
C SER A 127 -8.62 -10.14 31.94
N THR A 128 -8.61 -9.97 30.62
CA THR A 128 -9.27 -8.85 29.89
C THR A 128 -10.77 -8.82 30.21
N VAL A 129 -11.38 -9.99 30.37
CA VAL A 129 -12.82 -10.19 30.59
C VAL A 129 -13.31 -9.48 31.85
N SER A 130 -12.56 -9.59 32.96
CA SER A 130 -12.91 -8.93 34.23
C SER A 130 -13.00 -7.40 34.08
N SER A 131 -12.18 -6.83 33.20
CA SER A 131 -12.20 -5.40 32.94
C SER A 131 -13.41 -5.00 32.11
N VAL A 132 -13.73 -5.77 31.07
CA VAL A 132 -14.94 -5.54 30.27
C VAL A 132 -16.19 -5.67 31.14
N ILE A 133 -16.30 -6.70 31.99
CA ILE A 133 -17.39 -6.85 32.97
C ILE A 133 -17.58 -5.57 33.77
N LYS A 134 -16.49 -5.03 34.32
CA LYS A 134 -16.57 -3.84 35.13
C LYS A 134 -17.03 -2.61 34.35
N ILE A 135 -16.63 -2.46 33.08
CA ILE A 135 -17.15 -1.38 32.22
C ILE A 135 -18.66 -1.51 32.05
N LEU A 136 -19.14 -2.72 31.75
CA LEU A 136 -20.55 -2.98 31.49
C LEU A 136 -21.41 -2.74 32.73
N THR A 137 -20.97 -3.20 33.91
CA THR A 137 -21.68 -2.95 35.18
C THR A 137 -21.82 -1.46 35.52
N ASN A 138 -20.90 -0.62 35.03
CA ASN A 138 -20.95 0.81 35.27
C ASN A 138 -21.80 1.57 34.24
N ASN A 139 -22.19 0.93 33.13
CA ASN A 139 -22.94 1.56 32.03
C ASN A 139 -24.25 0.80 31.76
N PRO A 140 -25.22 0.82 32.71
CA PRO A 140 -26.48 0.10 32.54
C PRO A 140 -27.33 0.61 31.35
N GLY A 141 -27.08 1.83 30.88
CA GLY A 141 -27.77 2.46 29.75
C GLY A 141 -27.22 2.13 28.35
N LEU A 142 -26.24 1.22 28.24
CA LEU A 142 -25.61 0.86 26.97
C LEU A 142 -26.63 0.26 26.00
N ARG A 143 -26.65 0.77 24.76
CA ARG A 143 -27.55 0.34 23.67
C ARG A 143 -26.84 -0.42 22.56
N SER A 144 -25.53 -0.30 22.42
CA SER A 144 -24.74 -1.01 21.42
C SER A 144 -23.41 -1.50 22.02
N LEU A 145 -23.07 -2.76 21.79
CA LEU A 145 -21.82 -3.37 22.26
C LEU A 145 -21.18 -4.17 21.11
N SER A 146 -19.88 -3.99 20.85
CA SER A 146 -19.08 -4.76 19.91
C SER A 146 -17.77 -5.20 20.56
N LEU A 147 -17.50 -6.50 20.60
CA LEU A 147 -16.31 -7.09 21.21
C LEU A 147 -15.63 -8.02 20.21
N ASP A 148 -14.36 -7.75 19.91
CA ASP A 148 -13.60 -8.60 19.00
C ASP A 148 -12.93 -9.81 19.67
N ARG A 149 -12.29 -10.65 18.85
CA ARG A 149 -11.60 -11.88 19.26
C ARG A 149 -10.53 -11.70 20.33
N GLY A 150 -9.87 -10.55 20.42
CA GLY A 150 -8.84 -10.31 21.43
C GLY A 150 -9.43 -10.10 22.83
N CYS A 151 -10.75 -9.90 22.93
CA CYS A 151 -11.49 -9.86 24.20
C CYS A 151 -11.71 -11.25 24.81
N PHE A 152 -11.61 -12.31 24.02
CA PHE A 152 -11.88 -13.69 24.40
C PHE A 152 -10.60 -14.53 24.28
N ARG A 153 -9.72 -14.52 25.29
CA ARG A 153 -8.46 -15.28 25.20
C ARG A 153 -8.72 -16.78 25.37
N TYR A 154 -7.91 -17.61 24.71
CA TYR A 154 -7.97 -19.08 24.84
C TYR A 154 -7.77 -19.61 26.26
N LYS A 155 -7.23 -18.79 27.17
CA LYS A 155 -7.02 -19.14 28.59
C LYS A 155 -8.14 -18.66 29.52
N ASP A 156 -9.08 -17.84 29.03
CA ASP A 156 -10.26 -17.50 29.80
C ASP A 156 -11.18 -18.74 29.78
N ASP A 157 -11.45 -19.30 30.96
CA ASP A 157 -12.34 -20.46 31.10
C ASP A 157 -13.78 -20.11 30.70
N ASP A 158 -14.61 -21.12 30.44
CA ASP A 158 -16.02 -20.90 30.05
C ASP A 158 -16.81 -20.14 31.14
N CYS A 159 -16.39 -20.25 32.40
CA CYS A 159 -16.93 -19.46 33.51
C CYS A 159 -16.71 -17.96 33.33
N SER A 160 -15.55 -17.53 32.83
CA SER A 160 -15.26 -16.13 32.56
C SER A 160 -16.14 -15.56 31.46
N TYR A 161 -16.40 -16.34 30.40
CA TYR A 161 -17.35 -15.95 29.36
C TYR A 161 -18.78 -15.84 29.92
N ALA A 162 -19.22 -16.81 30.72
CA ALA A 162 -20.52 -16.74 31.37
C ALA A 162 -20.67 -15.46 32.20
N HIS A 163 -19.71 -15.17 33.08
CA HIS A 163 -19.70 -13.92 33.87
C HIS A 163 -19.70 -12.65 33.02
N LEU A 164 -19.10 -12.68 31.83
CA LEU A 164 -19.14 -11.54 30.90
C LEU A 164 -20.56 -11.28 30.41
N ILE A 165 -21.23 -12.33 29.93
CA ILE A 165 -22.61 -12.27 29.46
C ILE A 165 -23.58 -11.86 30.58
N THR A 166 -23.38 -12.35 31.81
CA THR A 166 -24.25 -11.96 32.94
C THR A 166 -24.15 -10.46 33.25
N ALA A 167 -23.01 -9.84 32.95
CA ALA A 167 -22.76 -8.42 33.20
C ALA A 167 -23.31 -7.48 32.12
N PHE A 168 -23.85 -8.01 31.01
CA PHE A 168 -24.40 -7.19 29.92
C PHE A 168 -25.66 -6.44 30.39
N PRO A 169 -25.86 -5.18 30.00
CA PRO A 169 -27.03 -4.40 30.39
C PRO A 169 -28.29 -4.89 29.67
N THR A 170 -29.18 -5.52 30.40
CA THR A 170 -30.39 -6.21 29.90
C THR A 170 -31.50 -5.27 29.46
N ALA A 171 -31.69 -4.16 30.16
CA ALA A 171 -32.82 -3.27 29.94
C ALA A 171 -32.72 -2.43 28.66
N HIS A 172 -31.51 -2.06 28.22
CA HIS A 172 -31.30 -1.04 27.19
C HIS A 172 -30.48 -1.48 25.97
N LEU A 173 -29.78 -2.62 26.02
CA LEU A 173 -28.91 -3.06 24.92
C LEU A 173 -29.75 -3.44 23.70
N GLU A 174 -29.63 -2.68 22.62
CA GLU A 174 -30.36 -2.82 21.34
C GLU A 174 -29.54 -3.58 20.28
N ARG A 175 -28.21 -3.47 20.31
CA ARG A 175 -27.30 -4.13 19.36
C ARG A 175 -26.11 -4.80 20.07
N LEU A 176 -25.80 -6.03 19.71
CA LEU A 176 -24.63 -6.75 20.22
C LEU A 176 -23.81 -7.36 19.08
N GLU A 177 -22.49 -7.19 19.09
CA GLU A 177 -21.56 -7.75 18.11
C GLU A 177 -20.43 -8.49 18.83
N LEU A 178 -20.21 -9.76 18.48
CA LEU A 178 -19.22 -10.63 19.11
C LEU A 178 -18.37 -11.30 18.02
N SER A 179 -17.05 -11.15 18.08
CA SER A 179 -16.12 -11.86 17.21
C SER A 179 -15.31 -12.92 17.95
N PHE A 180 -15.31 -14.15 17.44
CA PHE A 180 -14.51 -15.29 17.92
C PHE A 180 -13.26 -15.53 17.05
N PHE A 181 -12.37 -16.42 17.47
CA PHE A 181 -10.99 -16.53 16.95
C PHE A 181 -10.89 -17.40 15.69
N ASP A 182 -10.50 -16.81 14.55
CA ASP A 182 -10.08 -17.58 13.37
C ASP A 182 -8.67 -18.17 13.60
N ALA A 183 -8.58 -19.49 13.81
CA ALA A 183 -7.30 -20.18 13.71
C ALA A 183 -6.78 -20.00 12.27
N SER A 184 -5.68 -19.24 12.09
CA SER A 184 -5.09 -19.03 10.76
C SER A 184 -4.92 -20.39 10.08
N PRO A 185 -5.34 -20.55 8.81
CA PRO A 185 -5.27 -21.82 8.10
C PRO A 185 -3.80 -22.17 7.84
N ARG A 186 -3.12 -22.76 8.83
CA ARG A 186 -1.87 -23.47 8.61
C ARG A 186 -2.23 -24.81 8.00
N GLU A 187 -1.83 -24.94 6.74
CA GLU A 187 -1.96 -26.06 5.81
C GLU A 187 -1.79 -27.44 6.46
N THR A 188 -2.88 -28.06 6.90
CA THR A 188 -3.04 -29.52 6.94
C THR A 188 -4.53 -29.85 6.81
N PHE A 189 -5.03 -29.90 5.57
CA PHE A 189 -6.36 -30.42 5.27
C PHE A 189 -6.37 -31.94 5.54
N ILE A 190 -7.05 -32.37 6.61
CA ILE A 190 -7.45 -33.77 6.77
C ILE A 190 -8.79 -33.94 6.06
N ALA A 191 -8.93 -34.96 5.23
CA ALA A 191 -10.11 -35.17 4.38
C ALA A 191 -11.42 -35.33 5.21
N PRO A 192 -12.52 -34.61 4.86
CA PRO A 192 -13.79 -34.64 5.60
C PRO A 192 -14.54 -35.98 5.64
N ALA A 193 -14.23 -36.92 4.73
CA ALA A 193 -15.04 -38.11 4.48
C ALA A 193 -15.14 -39.13 5.64
N ALA A 194 -14.38 -38.96 6.73
CA ALA A 194 -14.43 -39.85 7.89
C ALA A 194 -15.35 -39.38 9.05
N PHE A 195 -15.96 -38.19 8.96
CA PHE A 195 -16.66 -37.57 10.10
C PHE A 195 -18.20 -37.69 10.08
N GLU A 196 -18.82 -38.15 8.99
CA GLU A 196 -20.24 -37.87 8.72
C GLU A 196 -21.30 -38.80 9.36
N SER A 197 -20.99 -40.00 9.85
CA SER A 197 -22.07 -40.97 10.17
C SER A 197 -22.37 -41.23 11.65
N ILE A 198 -21.42 -41.06 12.59
CA ILE A 198 -21.63 -41.44 14.01
C ILE A 198 -21.33 -40.27 14.97
N THR A 199 -20.50 -39.33 14.56
CA THR A 199 -20.04 -38.23 15.41
C THR A 199 -21.06 -37.09 15.54
N SER A 200 -21.89 -36.83 14.53
CA SER A 200 -22.86 -35.71 14.57
C SER A 200 -23.91 -35.88 15.67
N HIS A 201 -24.50 -37.06 15.84
CA HIS A 201 -25.48 -37.30 16.91
C HIS A 201 -24.88 -37.26 18.31
N ILE A 202 -23.66 -37.77 18.49
CA ILE A 202 -22.97 -37.73 19.79
C ILE A 202 -22.61 -36.29 20.15
N LEU A 203 -22.12 -35.51 19.16
CA LEU A 203 -21.76 -34.11 19.35
C LEU A 203 -22.98 -33.22 19.60
N VAL A 204 -24.07 -33.38 18.84
CA VAL A 204 -25.33 -32.68 19.09
C VAL A 204 -25.88 -33.06 20.47
N ARG A 205 -25.79 -34.33 20.89
CA ARG A 205 -26.24 -34.73 22.23
C ARG A 205 -25.37 -34.15 23.35
N GLN A 206 -24.05 -34.11 23.18
CA GLN A 206 -23.14 -33.48 24.14
C GLN A 206 -23.36 -31.97 24.20
N PHE A 207 -23.56 -31.34 23.03
CA PHE A 207 -23.98 -29.95 22.96
C PHE A 207 -25.30 -29.73 23.68
N LEU A 208 -26.34 -30.54 23.43
CA LEU A 208 -27.63 -30.39 24.10
C LEU A 208 -27.55 -30.59 25.62
N LEU A 209 -26.67 -31.46 26.10
CA LEU A 209 -26.44 -31.63 27.54
C LEU A 209 -25.78 -30.40 28.14
N GLY A 210 -24.67 -29.92 27.56
CA GLY A 210 -23.99 -28.71 28.01
C GLY A 210 -24.84 -27.45 27.83
N PHE A 211 -25.59 -27.37 26.74
CA PHE A 211 -26.55 -26.31 26.45
C PHE A 211 -27.67 -26.31 27.46
N LYS A 212 -28.23 -27.46 27.84
CA LYS A 212 -29.29 -27.51 28.86
C LYS A 212 -28.78 -27.00 30.21
N GLU A 213 -27.56 -27.36 30.61
CA GLU A 213 -26.94 -26.88 31.86
C GLU A 213 -26.71 -25.36 31.82
N LEU A 214 -26.13 -24.84 30.73
CA LEU A 214 -25.86 -23.40 30.59
C LEU A 214 -27.11 -22.57 30.29
N ALA A 215 -28.04 -23.07 29.50
CA ALA A 215 -29.31 -22.40 29.22
C ALA A 215 -30.13 -22.29 30.50
N GLN A 216 -30.15 -23.30 31.37
CA GLN A 216 -30.81 -23.17 32.68
C GLN A 216 -30.17 -22.07 33.51
N LEU A 217 -28.83 -21.99 33.51
CA LEU A 217 -28.10 -20.92 34.18
C LEU A 217 -28.47 -19.53 33.63
N TYR A 218 -28.69 -19.39 32.32
CA TYR A 218 -29.08 -18.11 31.70
C TYR A 218 -30.58 -17.81 31.78
N LEU A 219 -31.44 -18.81 31.85
CA LEU A 219 -32.90 -18.64 31.98
C LEU A 219 -33.28 -18.04 33.32
N ASP A 220 -32.49 -18.33 34.37
CA ASP A 220 -32.66 -17.72 35.69
C ASP A 220 -32.17 -16.26 35.74
N GLN A 221 -31.62 -15.73 34.64
CA GLN A 221 -31.14 -14.36 34.54
C GLN A 221 -32.10 -13.46 33.79
N GLU A 222 -31.96 -12.15 34.04
CA GLU A 222 -32.83 -11.14 33.47
C GLU A 222 -32.72 -11.08 31.94
N ARG A 223 -33.84 -10.94 31.23
CA ARG A 223 -33.88 -10.98 29.76
C ARG A 223 -33.50 -9.64 29.12
N PHE A 224 -32.91 -9.68 27.93
CA PHE A 224 -32.63 -8.53 27.07
C PHE A 224 -33.89 -8.09 26.31
N HIS A 225 -34.70 -7.24 26.93
CA HIS A 225 -35.98 -6.80 26.36
C HIS A 225 -35.82 -5.77 25.22
N SER A 226 -34.68 -5.07 25.17
CA SER A 226 -34.44 -4.04 24.14
C SER A 226 -33.62 -4.51 22.95
N MET A 227 -33.05 -5.73 23.00
CA MET A 227 -32.14 -6.24 21.98
C MET A 227 -32.88 -6.48 20.67
N LYS A 228 -32.43 -5.85 19.60
CA LYS A 228 -33.01 -5.92 18.25
C LYS A 228 -32.05 -6.52 17.22
N GLU A 229 -30.75 -6.30 17.36
CA GLU A 229 -29.72 -6.76 16.41
C GLU A 229 -28.59 -7.52 17.12
N ILE A 230 -28.23 -8.70 16.59
CA ILE A 230 -27.04 -9.45 17.04
C ILE A 230 -26.13 -9.71 15.85
N VAL A 231 -24.83 -9.54 16.01
CA VAL A 231 -23.79 -9.82 15.01
C VAL A 231 -22.80 -10.82 15.62
N ILE A 232 -22.55 -11.91 14.93
CA ILE A 232 -21.63 -12.97 15.36
C ILE A 232 -20.63 -13.21 14.23
N THR A 233 -19.34 -13.02 14.51
CA THR A 233 -18.27 -13.22 13.53
C THR A 233 -17.22 -14.22 14.03
N GLY A 234 -16.65 -15.03 13.14
CA GLY A 234 -15.59 -16.00 13.44
C GLY A 234 -16.09 -17.39 13.87
N GLY A 235 -15.18 -18.37 13.74
CA GLY A 235 -15.45 -19.79 13.97
C GLY A 235 -14.39 -20.63 13.27
N GLY A 236 -13.23 -20.81 13.92
CA GLY A 236 -12.07 -21.41 13.26
C GLY A 236 -12.32 -22.88 12.86
N VAL A 237 -11.79 -23.30 11.71
CA VAL A 237 -11.88 -24.68 11.16
C VAL A 237 -11.28 -25.76 12.10
N LYS A 238 -10.66 -25.39 13.22
CA LYS A 238 -10.03 -26.32 14.17
C LYS A 238 -10.83 -26.48 15.48
N GLY A 239 -11.89 -27.29 15.41
CA GLY A 239 -12.25 -28.34 16.38
C GLY A 239 -12.39 -28.03 17.88
N ASN A 240 -12.49 -26.78 18.31
CA ASN A 240 -12.78 -26.48 19.72
C ASN A 240 -14.29 -26.42 19.96
N TYR A 241 -14.82 -27.44 20.63
CA TYR A 241 -16.24 -27.67 20.91
C TYR A 241 -16.94 -26.63 21.81
N SER A 242 -16.25 -25.56 22.23
CA SER A 242 -16.81 -24.58 23.19
C SER A 242 -17.59 -23.44 22.55
N GLU A 243 -17.47 -23.22 21.23
CA GLU A 243 -18.10 -22.08 20.55
C GLU A 243 -19.64 -22.15 20.51
N PRO A 244 -20.29 -23.29 20.22
CA PRO A 244 -21.75 -23.39 20.28
C PRO A 244 -22.31 -23.08 21.68
N LEU A 245 -21.62 -23.52 22.74
CA LEU A 245 -22.06 -23.30 24.13
C LEU A 245 -22.03 -21.81 24.51
N ARG A 246 -21.15 -21.03 23.87
CA ARG A 246 -21.07 -19.58 24.06
C ARG A 246 -22.25 -18.83 23.47
N LEU A 247 -23.02 -19.42 22.55
CA LEU A 247 -24.23 -18.80 22.04
C LEU A 247 -25.44 -19.01 22.95
N SER A 248 -25.35 -19.86 23.98
CA SER A 248 -26.49 -20.20 24.86
C SER A 248 -27.16 -19.01 25.53
N PHE A 249 -26.49 -17.86 25.63
CA PHE A 249 -27.09 -16.64 26.16
C PHE A 249 -28.25 -16.09 25.33
N LEU A 250 -28.37 -16.48 24.05
CA LEU A 250 -29.44 -16.04 23.16
C LEU A 250 -30.82 -16.30 23.75
N VAL A 251 -31.00 -17.33 24.60
CA VAL A 251 -32.28 -17.60 25.31
C VAL A 251 -32.80 -16.43 26.14
N ARG A 252 -31.94 -15.43 26.42
CA ARG A 252 -32.29 -14.19 27.10
C ARG A 252 -32.77 -13.09 26.15
N CYS A 253 -32.79 -13.27 24.83
CA CYS A 253 -32.97 -12.23 23.82
C CYS A 253 -34.27 -12.38 22.97
N PRO A 254 -35.47 -12.33 23.59
CA PRO A 254 -36.73 -12.64 22.90
C PRO A 254 -37.12 -11.69 21.77
N ASN A 255 -36.64 -10.44 21.80
CA ASN A 255 -37.09 -9.37 20.89
C ASN A 255 -36.11 -9.08 19.74
N VAL A 256 -35.12 -9.96 19.54
CA VAL A 256 -34.14 -9.82 18.45
C VAL A 256 -34.86 -10.01 17.11
N LYS A 257 -34.74 -9.01 16.24
CA LYS A 257 -35.33 -9.00 14.90
C LYS A 257 -34.32 -9.29 13.81
N ARG A 258 -33.06 -8.86 14.01
CA ARG A 258 -31.99 -9.02 13.04
C ARG A 258 -30.82 -9.82 13.62
N ILE A 259 -30.35 -10.80 12.88
CA ILE A 259 -29.10 -11.50 13.18
C ILE A 259 -28.14 -11.42 11.99
N ARG A 260 -26.87 -11.15 12.27
CA ARG A 260 -25.78 -11.14 11.30
C ARG A 260 -24.74 -12.20 11.64
N LEU A 261 -24.36 -13.01 10.67
CA LEU A 261 -23.45 -14.15 10.84
C LEU A 261 -22.26 -14.02 9.88
N ASP A 262 -21.05 -14.27 10.36
CA ASP A 262 -19.85 -14.28 9.53
C ASP A 262 -18.91 -15.41 9.93
N ARG A 263 -18.53 -16.27 8.99
CA ARG A 263 -17.55 -17.37 9.18
C ARG A 263 -17.87 -18.32 10.34
N LEU A 264 -19.12 -18.78 10.44
CA LEU A 264 -19.49 -19.81 11.42
C LEU A 264 -18.94 -21.17 11.00
N ASP A 265 -18.47 -21.95 11.97
CA ASP A 265 -18.15 -23.35 11.77
C ASP A 265 -19.42 -24.23 11.67
N PHE A 266 -19.27 -25.42 11.10
CA PHE A 266 -20.35 -26.38 10.88
C PHE A 266 -21.10 -26.78 12.16
N GLN A 267 -20.41 -26.94 13.30
CA GLN A 267 -21.05 -27.37 14.55
C GLN A 267 -21.90 -26.25 15.14
N THR A 268 -21.39 -25.01 15.12
CA THR A 268 -22.14 -23.83 15.53
C THR A 268 -23.37 -23.66 14.65
N LEU A 269 -23.23 -23.82 13.33
CA LEU A 269 -24.35 -23.74 12.40
C LEU A 269 -25.41 -24.85 12.60
N ALA A 270 -25.01 -26.09 12.92
CA ALA A 270 -25.95 -27.18 13.17
C ALA A 270 -26.78 -26.98 14.46
N CYS A 271 -26.24 -26.25 15.44
CA CYS A 271 -26.89 -26.04 16.73
C CYS A 271 -27.71 -24.75 16.81
N LEU A 272 -27.31 -23.73 16.03
CA LEU A 272 -27.91 -22.41 16.02
C LEU A 272 -29.42 -22.42 15.73
N PRO A 273 -29.97 -23.28 14.85
CA PRO A 273 -31.38 -23.24 14.52
C PRO A 273 -32.30 -23.49 15.70
N MET A 274 -32.06 -24.58 16.43
CA MET A 274 -32.83 -24.92 17.63
C MET A 274 -32.78 -23.80 18.66
N LEU A 275 -31.62 -23.15 18.79
CA LEU A 275 -31.43 -22.06 19.71
C LEU A 275 -32.26 -20.84 19.30
N LEU A 276 -32.14 -20.36 18.06
CA LEU A 276 -32.86 -19.18 17.58
C LEU A 276 -34.37 -19.35 17.63
N GLN A 277 -34.88 -20.53 17.28
CA GLN A 277 -36.32 -20.82 17.30
C GLN A 277 -36.92 -20.65 18.70
N VAL A 278 -36.19 -21.05 19.75
CA VAL A 278 -36.64 -20.93 21.14
C VAL A 278 -36.34 -19.53 21.70
N ALA A 279 -35.20 -18.97 21.33
CA ALA A 279 -34.63 -17.78 21.94
C ALA A 279 -35.14 -16.46 21.35
N CYS A 280 -35.40 -16.41 20.06
CA CYS A 280 -35.62 -15.19 19.29
C CYS A 280 -36.88 -15.29 18.42
N PRO A 281 -38.08 -15.37 19.02
CA PRO A 281 -39.33 -15.54 18.27
C PRO A 281 -39.65 -14.38 17.32
N GLU A 282 -39.13 -13.16 17.58
CA GLU A 282 -39.33 -11.99 16.71
C GLU A 282 -38.34 -11.86 15.53
N LEU A 283 -37.50 -12.89 15.31
CA LEU A 283 -36.45 -12.84 14.30
C LEU A 283 -37.02 -12.88 12.87
N ASP A 284 -36.83 -11.80 12.11
CA ASP A 284 -37.34 -11.64 10.75
C ASP A 284 -36.27 -11.17 9.74
N CYS A 285 -35.04 -10.87 10.18
CA CYS A 285 -33.93 -10.47 9.31
C CYS A 285 -32.67 -11.32 9.56
N LEU A 286 -32.13 -11.94 8.51
CA LEU A 286 -30.86 -12.69 8.55
C LEU A 286 -29.89 -12.12 7.51
N GLU A 287 -28.67 -11.82 7.93
CA GLU A 287 -27.59 -11.43 7.03
C GLU A 287 -26.34 -12.28 7.30
N TRP A 288 -25.87 -13.02 6.32
CA TRP A 288 -24.75 -13.93 6.43
C TRP A 288 -23.74 -13.63 5.33
N THR A 289 -22.49 -13.34 5.70
CA THR A 289 -21.48 -12.77 4.78
C THR A 289 -20.38 -13.73 4.33
N ASN A 290 -20.06 -14.78 5.10
CA ASN A 290 -19.12 -15.82 4.69
C ASN A 290 -19.53 -17.19 5.27
N CYS A 291 -19.59 -18.23 4.43
CA CYS A 291 -19.89 -19.62 4.80
C CYS A 291 -18.66 -20.51 4.54
N THR A 292 -18.35 -21.45 5.43
CA THR A 292 -17.10 -22.26 5.42
C THR A 292 -17.25 -23.66 4.81
N ASN A 293 -18.21 -23.87 3.90
CA ASN A 293 -18.61 -25.14 3.28
C ASN A 293 -19.43 -26.04 4.21
N ASP A 294 -20.75 -25.89 4.12
CA ASP A 294 -21.72 -26.68 4.88
C ASP A 294 -22.55 -27.55 3.93
N THR A 295 -23.09 -28.65 4.45
CA THR A 295 -24.17 -29.40 3.80
C THR A 295 -25.46 -28.57 3.80
N GLU A 296 -26.47 -28.95 3.01
CA GLU A 296 -27.71 -28.17 2.91
C GLU A 296 -28.55 -28.23 4.22
N THR A 297 -28.42 -29.31 5.00
CA THR A 297 -29.27 -29.58 6.18
C THR A 297 -29.23 -28.46 7.23
N PRO A 298 -28.07 -27.98 7.72
CA PRO A 298 -28.04 -26.90 8.71
C PRO A 298 -28.60 -25.57 8.17
N ILE A 299 -28.48 -25.33 6.86
CA ILE A 299 -29.04 -24.15 6.19
C ILE A 299 -30.57 -24.22 6.21
N ILE A 300 -31.14 -25.38 5.83
CA ILE A 300 -32.60 -25.62 5.87
C ILE A 300 -33.14 -25.37 7.28
N GLU A 301 -32.50 -25.98 8.28
CA GLU A 301 -32.92 -25.84 9.67
C GLU A 301 -32.85 -24.38 10.11
N LEU A 302 -31.79 -23.65 9.75
CA LEU A 302 -31.66 -22.21 10.05
C LEU A 302 -32.76 -21.38 9.40
N LEU A 303 -33.10 -21.64 8.14
CA LEU A 303 -34.15 -20.90 7.42
C LEU A 303 -35.55 -21.18 8.00
N ARG A 304 -35.75 -22.32 8.65
CA ARG A 304 -37.00 -22.67 9.35
C ARG A 304 -37.12 -22.12 10.78
N THR A 305 -36.10 -21.44 11.28
CA THR A 305 -36.08 -20.99 12.68
C THR A 305 -37.08 -19.90 13.00
N THR A 306 -37.37 -19.03 12.04
CA THR A 306 -38.31 -17.93 12.23
C THR A 306 -39.74 -18.46 12.32
N THR A 307 -40.49 -17.93 13.29
CA THR A 307 -41.93 -18.21 13.41
C THR A 307 -42.79 -17.15 12.74
N LEU A 308 -42.22 -15.99 12.41
CA LEU A 308 -42.88 -14.87 11.73
C LEU A 308 -42.64 -14.88 10.21
N GLY A 309 -41.68 -15.67 9.75
CA GLY A 309 -41.15 -15.60 8.39
C GLY A 309 -40.10 -14.50 8.25
N TRP A 310 -39.17 -14.72 7.32
CA TRP A 310 -38.11 -13.78 7.03
C TRP A 310 -38.62 -12.63 6.17
N LYS A 311 -38.43 -11.42 6.65
CA LYS A 311 -38.59 -10.17 5.92
C LYS A 311 -37.37 -9.84 5.05
N GLU A 312 -36.16 -10.01 5.59
CA GLU A 312 -34.90 -9.81 4.85
C GLU A 312 -33.98 -11.01 5.00
N LEU A 313 -33.56 -11.58 3.88
CA LEU A 313 -32.54 -12.64 3.81
C LEU A 313 -31.37 -12.16 2.96
N LYS A 314 -30.18 -12.10 3.53
CA LYS A 314 -28.93 -11.87 2.80
C LYS A 314 -28.01 -13.04 3.07
N LEU A 315 -27.73 -13.83 2.05
CA LEU A 315 -26.95 -15.06 2.14
C LEU A 315 -25.67 -14.92 1.30
N PRO A 316 -24.55 -15.46 1.80
CA PRO A 316 -23.28 -15.40 1.10
C PRO A 316 -23.27 -16.43 -0.02
N SER A 317 -22.12 -16.60 -0.66
CA SER A 317 -21.97 -17.64 -1.67
C SER A 317 -22.04 -19.04 -1.02
N MET A 318 -23.16 -19.74 -1.20
CA MET A 318 -23.43 -21.06 -0.60
C MET A 318 -23.53 -22.13 -1.69
N SER A 319 -22.51 -22.98 -1.78
CA SER A 319 -22.55 -24.09 -2.74
C SER A 319 -23.65 -25.10 -2.45
N ALA A 320 -24.07 -25.23 -1.18
CA ALA A 320 -25.07 -26.20 -0.75
C ALA A 320 -26.50 -25.65 -0.69
N PHE A 321 -26.71 -24.34 -0.87
CA PHE A 321 -28.07 -23.81 -0.93
C PHE A 321 -28.76 -24.33 -2.19
N GLY A 322 -29.75 -25.21 -2.02
CA GLY A 322 -30.47 -25.88 -3.10
C GLY A 322 -31.99 -25.88 -2.92
N SER A 323 -32.62 -26.87 -3.53
CA SER A 323 -34.08 -27.04 -3.60
C SER A 323 -34.75 -27.04 -2.24
N LEU A 324 -34.16 -27.74 -1.28
CA LEU A 324 -34.74 -27.94 0.04
C LEU A 324 -34.58 -26.68 0.89
N ALA A 325 -33.45 -25.99 0.76
CA ALA A 325 -33.24 -24.69 1.40
C ALA A 325 -34.22 -23.64 0.85
N LEU A 326 -34.44 -23.60 -0.47
CA LEU A 326 -35.44 -22.70 -1.06
C LEU A 326 -36.86 -23.08 -0.63
N ALA A 327 -37.21 -24.37 -0.62
CA ALA A 327 -38.50 -24.84 -0.14
C ALA A 327 -38.75 -24.41 1.31
N ALA A 328 -37.71 -24.43 2.17
CA ALA A 328 -37.80 -23.91 3.53
C ALA A 328 -38.07 -22.39 3.58
N VAL A 329 -37.45 -21.59 2.70
CA VAL A 329 -37.77 -20.14 2.60
C VAL A 329 -39.23 -19.95 2.19
N LEU A 330 -39.72 -20.72 1.22
CA LEU A 330 -41.09 -20.61 0.74
C LEU A 330 -42.11 -21.06 1.80
N GLU A 331 -41.81 -22.13 2.51
CA GLU A 331 -42.65 -22.67 3.58
C GLU A 331 -42.84 -21.65 4.71
N THR A 332 -41.79 -20.92 5.10
CA THR A 332 -41.84 -20.06 6.28
C THR A 332 -42.01 -18.58 5.99
N SER A 333 -41.59 -18.10 4.82
CA SER A 333 -41.31 -16.66 4.61
C SER A 333 -41.92 -16.08 3.34
N VAL A 334 -42.59 -16.87 2.50
CA VAL A 334 -43.08 -16.42 1.19
C VAL A 334 -44.01 -15.19 1.27
N GLU A 335 -44.81 -15.08 2.33
CA GLU A 335 -45.76 -13.96 2.49
C GLU A 335 -45.12 -12.69 3.07
N THR A 336 -43.96 -12.81 3.73
CA THR A 336 -43.33 -11.69 4.47
C THR A 336 -42.02 -11.21 3.85
N LEU A 337 -41.42 -11.97 2.95
CA LEU A 337 -40.12 -11.69 2.36
C LEU A 337 -40.15 -10.47 1.43
N GLU A 338 -39.51 -9.38 1.87
CA GLU A 338 -39.35 -8.14 1.11
C GLU A 338 -37.98 -8.06 0.39
N VAL A 339 -36.92 -8.64 0.98
CA VAL A 339 -35.56 -8.60 0.40
C VAL A 339 -34.94 -9.98 0.44
N LEU A 340 -34.53 -10.48 -0.72
CA LEU A 340 -33.70 -11.67 -0.84
C LEU A 340 -32.42 -11.33 -1.61
N ARG A 341 -31.28 -11.50 -0.96
CA ARG A 341 -29.96 -11.44 -1.58
C ARG A 341 -29.26 -12.78 -1.39
N ILE A 342 -28.84 -13.41 -2.48
CA ILE A 342 -28.07 -14.66 -2.43
C ILE A 342 -26.87 -14.50 -3.37
N GLU A 343 -25.66 -14.46 -2.81
CA GLU A 343 -24.47 -14.32 -3.65
C GLU A 343 -24.18 -15.56 -4.50
N SER A 344 -24.59 -16.76 -4.08
CA SER A 344 -24.52 -18.00 -4.89
C SER A 344 -25.45 -19.06 -4.33
N ALA A 345 -26.22 -19.72 -5.20
CA ALA A 345 -27.09 -20.84 -4.86
C ALA A 345 -26.64 -22.10 -5.61
N GLY A 346 -25.58 -22.75 -5.12
CA GLY A 346 -24.86 -23.78 -5.86
C GLY A 346 -25.64 -25.07 -6.14
N SER A 347 -26.64 -25.41 -5.32
CA SER A 347 -27.42 -26.65 -5.47
C SER A 347 -28.83 -26.42 -6.01
N LEU A 348 -29.21 -25.18 -6.28
CA LEU A 348 -30.56 -24.86 -6.73
C LEU A 348 -30.74 -25.38 -8.16
N LEU A 349 -31.78 -26.20 -8.38
CA LEU A 349 -32.12 -26.68 -9.70
C LEU A 349 -32.68 -25.52 -10.54
N ARG A 350 -32.64 -25.72 -11.85
CA ARG A 350 -33.23 -24.77 -12.79
C ARG A 350 -34.72 -24.64 -12.48
N ASN A 351 -35.24 -23.42 -12.48
CA ASN A 351 -36.65 -23.07 -12.28
C ASN A 351 -37.22 -23.15 -10.87
N GLU A 352 -36.49 -23.64 -9.87
CA GLU A 352 -37.02 -23.60 -8.49
C GLU A 352 -37.22 -22.17 -7.99
N ILE A 353 -36.42 -21.23 -8.51
CA ILE A 353 -36.63 -19.80 -8.25
C ILE A 353 -38.00 -19.29 -8.75
N LEU A 354 -38.67 -19.99 -9.68
CA LEU A 354 -40.02 -19.63 -10.12
C LEU A 354 -41.04 -19.80 -9.00
N ASP A 355 -40.87 -20.77 -8.10
CA ASP A 355 -41.73 -20.92 -6.92
C ASP A 355 -41.66 -19.65 -6.05
N LEU A 356 -40.46 -19.06 -5.94
CA LEU A 356 -40.29 -17.77 -5.26
C LEU A 356 -40.94 -16.61 -6.03
N LEU A 357 -40.70 -16.49 -7.34
CA LEU A 357 -41.25 -15.39 -8.15
C LEU A 357 -42.78 -15.44 -8.26
N SER A 358 -43.37 -16.63 -8.14
CA SER A 358 -44.84 -16.82 -8.16
C SER A 358 -45.48 -16.73 -6.77
N GLY A 359 -44.74 -17.04 -5.70
CA GLY A 359 -45.25 -16.98 -4.33
C GLY A 359 -45.07 -15.63 -3.62
N ALA A 360 -43.92 -14.99 -3.78
CA ALA A 360 -43.47 -13.91 -2.90
C ALA A 360 -43.98 -12.51 -3.31
N LYS A 361 -45.26 -12.22 -3.03
CA LYS A 361 -45.94 -10.98 -3.46
C LYS A 361 -45.35 -9.69 -2.88
N GLU A 362 -44.79 -9.76 -1.69
CA GLU A 362 -44.20 -8.61 -0.98
C GLU A 362 -42.73 -8.37 -1.34
N LEU A 363 -42.13 -9.21 -2.20
CA LEU A 363 -40.72 -9.11 -2.57
C LEU A 363 -40.46 -7.83 -3.36
N ARG A 364 -39.61 -6.96 -2.79
CA ARG A 364 -39.20 -5.67 -3.37
C ARG A 364 -37.83 -5.74 -4.04
N ARG A 365 -36.96 -6.62 -3.54
CA ARG A 365 -35.58 -6.73 -4.01
C ARG A 365 -35.13 -8.18 -4.07
N LEU A 366 -34.81 -8.66 -5.26
CA LEU A 366 -34.13 -9.93 -5.50
C LEU A 366 -32.75 -9.64 -6.09
N GLU A 367 -31.71 -9.95 -5.34
CA GLU A 367 -30.32 -9.67 -5.70
C GLU A 367 -29.50 -10.96 -5.73
N GLY A 368 -28.76 -11.16 -6.83
CA GLY A 368 -27.81 -12.25 -6.97
C GLY A 368 -26.43 -11.87 -6.43
N VAL A 369 -25.40 -12.37 -7.11
CA VAL A 369 -24.00 -11.94 -6.90
C VAL A 369 -23.85 -10.44 -7.11
N GLY A 370 -22.98 -9.75 -6.37
CA GLY A 370 -22.59 -8.37 -6.72
C GLY A 370 -21.58 -8.31 -7.88
N ASP A 371 -21.48 -7.14 -8.54
CA ASP A 371 -20.44 -6.87 -9.54
C ASP A 371 -19.04 -7.18 -9.00
N GLY A 372 -18.24 -7.95 -9.76
CA GLY A 372 -16.88 -8.30 -9.37
C GLY A 372 -16.78 -9.31 -8.21
N GLN A 373 -17.90 -9.84 -7.71
CA GLN A 373 -17.92 -10.85 -6.63
C GLN A 373 -18.11 -12.28 -7.14
N VAL A 374 -18.24 -12.50 -8.46
CA VAL A 374 -18.44 -13.85 -9.03
C VAL A 374 -17.18 -14.69 -8.85
N ARG A 375 -17.23 -15.69 -7.97
CA ARG A 375 -16.18 -16.70 -7.73
C ARG A 375 -16.43 -17.97 -8.55
N LYS A 376 -15.48 -18.91 -8.56
CA LYS A 376 -15.59 -20.17 -9.35
C LYS A 376 -16.82 -21.00 -8.94
N SER A 377 -17.13 -21.01 -7.64
CA SER A 377 -18.28 -21.70 -7.07
C SER A 377 -19.58 -20.89 -7.14
N THR A 378 -19.53 -19.67 -7.70
CA THR A 378 -20.70 -18.82 -7.77
C THR A 378 -21.63 -19.30 -8.89
N LYS A 379 -22.81 -19.80 -8.50
CA LYS A 379 -23.93 -20.05 -9.41
C LYS A 379 -24.93 -18.92 -9.24
N GLU A 380 -25.19 -18.21 -10.34
CA GLU A 380 -26.22 -17.18 -10.40
C GLU A 380 -27.61 -17.79 -10.19
N LEU A 381 -28.58 -16.96 -9.80
CA LEU A 381 -29.99 -17.35 -9.80
C LEU A 381 -30.47 -17.45 -11.25
N ILE A 382 -30.82 -18.67 -11.68
CA ILE A 382 -31.14 -18.97 -13.09
C ILE A 382 -32.61 -19.32 -13.25
N VAL A 383 -33.26 -18.68 -14.22
CA VAL A 383 -34.55 -19.11 -14.78
C VAL A 383 -34.31 -19.70 -16.15
N ASP A 384 -34.71 -20.94 -16.36
CA ASP A 384 -34.74 -21.60 -17.65
C ASP A 384 -36.08 -21.30 -18.35
N ALA A 385 -36.07 -20.29 -19.21
CA ALA A 385 -37.30 -19.71 -19.75
C ALA A 385 -38.13 -20.71 -20.56
N PHE A 386 -37.49 -21.63 -21.28
CA PHE A 386 -38.19 -22.62 -22.09
C PHE A 386 -38.90 -23.64 -21.21
N ASP A 387 -38.19 -24.22 -20.23
CA ASP A 387 -38.77 -25.22 -19.33
C ASP A 387 -39.91 -24.57 -18.49
N ALA A 388 -39.74 -23.32 -18.06
CA ALA A 388 -40.75 -22.53 -17.35
C ALA A 388 -42.03 -22.32 -18.19
N TYR A 389 -41.87 -22.01 -19.49
CA TYR A 389 -42.98 -21.85 -20.42
C TYR A 389 -43.72 -23.17 -20.67
N GLN A 390 -43.00 -24.29 -20.80
CA GLN A 390 -43.60 -25.61 -20.97
C GLN A 390 -44.46 -26.01 -19.77
N GLU A 391 -43.99 -25.74 -18.54
CA GLU A 391 -44.80 -25.95 -17.33
C GLU A 391 -46.09 -25.11 -17.33
N TYR A 392 -46.01 -23.85 -17.79
CA TYR A 392 -47.15 -22.95 -17.91
C TYR A 392 -48.19 -23.44 -18.93
N VAL A 393 -47.77 -23.80 -20.15
CA VAL A 393 -48.68 -24.27 -21.21
C VAL A 393 -49.23 -25.66 -20.91
N GLY A 394 -48.45 -26.51 -20.24
CA GLY A 394 -48.87 -27.83 -19.80
C GLY A 394 -49.99 -27.82 -18.75
N GLY A 395 -50.35 -26.65 -18.21
CA GLY A 395 -51.44 -26.47 -17.24
C GLY A 395 -51.17 -27.12 -15.88
N GLN A 396 -49.91 -27.49 -15.58
CA GLN A 396 -49.57 -28.20 -14.36
C GLN A 396 -49.54 -27.28 -13.13
N GLN A 397 -49.15 -26.02 -13.31
CA GLN A 397 -49.08 -25.03 -12.23
C GLN A 397 -49.11 -23.60 -12.82
N ASP A 398 -49.82 -22.66 -12.20
CA ASP A 398 -49.75 -21.24 -12.63
C ASP A 398 -48.41 -20.65 -12.19
N ARG A 399 -47.44 -20.65 -13.10
CA ARG A 399 -46.08 -20.11 -12.92
C ARG A 399 -45.99 -18.60 -13.17
N SER A 400 -47.12 -17.91 -13.23
CA SER A 400 -47.17 -16.45 -13.31
C SER A 400 -46.36 -15.80 -12.20
N TRP A 401 -45.50 -14.84 -12.54
CA TRP A 401 -44.78 -14.04 -11.56
C TRP A 401 -45.77 -13.06 -10.91
N VAL A 402 -45.83 -13.09 -9.57
CA VAL A 402 -46.82 -12.31 -8.78
C VAL A 402 -46.17 -11.13 -8.07
N LEU A 403 -44.95 -10.75 -8.49
CA LEU A 403 -44.11 -9.71 -7.87
C LEU A 403 -44.67 -8.27 -7.92
N GLY A 404 -45.85 -8.06 -8.53
CA GLY A 404 -46.63 -6.82 -8.41
C GLY A 404 -45.88 -5.50 -8.69
N PRO A 405 -46.47 -4.36 -8.29
CA PRO A 405 -45.80 -3.06 -8.35
C PRO A 405 -44.79 -2.82 -7.20
N SER A 406 -44.69 -3.75 -6.25
CA SER A 406 -43.77 -3.68 -5.09
C SER A 406 -42.31 -3.94 -5.49
N MET A 407 -42.07 -4.68 -6.57
CA MET A 407 -40.73 -5.02 -7.02
C MET A 407 -39.97 -3.80 -7.54
N GLU A 408 -38.83 -3.48 -6.91
CA GLU A 408 -37.99 -2.32 -7.22
C GLU A 408 -36.65 -2.70 -7.87
N TYR A 409 -36.06 -3.83 -7.48
CA TYR A 409 -34.76 -4.27 -7.98
C TYR A 409 -34.80 -5.76 -8.29
N LEU A 410 -34.54 -6.12 -9.55
CA LEU A 410 -34.56 -7.49 -10.01
C LEU A 410 -33.24 -7.85 -10.69
N GLN A 411 -32.55 -8.85 -10.15
CA GLN A 411 -31.37 -9.45 -10.74
C GLN A 411 -31.53 -10.96 -10.87
N LEU A 412 -31.59 -11.45 -12.11
CA LEU A 412 -31.60 -12.88 -12.41
C LEU A 412 -30.95 -13.18 -13.76
N SER A 413 -30.46 -14.40 -13.92
CA SER A 413 -29.92 -14.92 -15.16
C SER A 413 -31.04 -15.68 -15.89
N ILE A 414 -31.60 -15.11 -16.96
CA ILE A 414 -32.61 -15.79 -17.79
C ILE A 414 -31.88 -16.54 -18.89
N GLN A 415 -31.97 -17.86 -18.88
CA GLN A 415 -31.26 -18.76 -19.79
C GLN A 415 -32.23 -19.60 -20.62
N ARG A 416 -31.70 -20.24 -21.67
CA ARG A 416 -32.45 -21.11 -22.60
C ARG A 416 -33.68 -20.43 -23.20
N VAL A 417 -33.62 -19.10 -23.36
CA VAL A 417 -34.57 -18.37 -24.20
C VAL A 417 -34.28 -18.77 -25.66
N PRO A 418 -35.26 -19.34 -26.39
CA PRO A 418 -35.04 -19.67 -27.79
C PRO A 418 -34.88 -18.38 -28.61
N ARG A 419 -33.79 -18.28 -29.36
CA ARG A 419 -33.39 -17.06 -30.08
C ARG A 419 -33.29 -17.38 -31.56
N PRO A 420 -34.11 -16.77 -32.44
CA PRO A 420 -34.03 -17.02 -33.87
C PRO A 420 -32.82 -16.31 -34.52
N ASP A 421 -32.33 -15.24 -33.90
CA ASP A 421 -31.23 -14.40 -34.39
C ASP A 421 -29.83 -14.89 -33.98
N VAL A 422 -29.73 -15.67 -32.89
CA VAL A 422 -28.47 -16.24 -32.41
C VAL A 422 -28.38 -17.70 -32.86
N VAL A 423 -27.60 -17.96 -33.91
CA VAL A 423 -27.38 -19.31 -34.47
C VAL A 423 -26.03 -19.93 -34.07
N CYS A 424 -25.05 -19.10 -33.70
CA CYS A 424 -23.71 -19.52 -33.28
C CYS A 424 -23.17 -18.58 -32.19
N ARG A 425 -22.11 -19.02 -31.49
CA ARG A 425 -21.35 -18.19 -30.54
C ARG A 425 -20.54 -17.11 -31.28
N LEU A 426 -20.02 -16.10 -30.56
CA LEU A 426 -19.11 -15.10 -31.13
C LEU A 426 -17.84 -15.74 -31.74
N SER A 427 -17.38 -16.86 -31.20
CA SER A 427 -16.27 -17.65 -31.75
C SER A 427 -16.63 -18.44 -33.02
N GLY A 428 -17.88 -18.38 -33.49
CA GLY A 428 -18.37 -19.15 -34.63
C GLY A 428 -18.68 -20.63 -34.30
N GLY A 429 -18.45 -21.08 -33.07
CA GLY A 429 -18.81 -22.43 -32.63
C GLY A 429 -20.32 -22.60 -32.42
N ASP A 430 -20.81 -23.82 -32.60
CA ASP A 430 -22.21 -24.18 -32.35
C ASP A 430 -22.63 -23.81 -30.93
N LEU A 431 -23.88 -23.40 -30.77
CA LEU A 431 -24.49 -23.24 -29.44
C LEU A 431 -24.57 -24.61 -28.76
N MET A 432 -24.11 -24.71 -27.51
CA MET A 432 -24.12 -25.96 -26.73
C MET A 432 -25.51 -26.61 -26.59
N PHE A 433 -26.57 -25.81 -26.78
CA PHE A 433 -27.94 -26.30 -26.88
C PHE A 433 -28.43 -26.08 -28.30
N SER A 434 -28.45 -27.15 -29.09
CA SER A 434 -29.10 -27.14 -30.41
C SER A 434 -30.58 -26.80 -30.22
N GLN A 435 -31.00 -25.66 -30.76
CA GLN A 435 -32.42 -25.30 -30.91
C GLN A 435 -33.02 -25.91 -32.18
N GLU A 436 -32.31 -26.83 -32.85
CA GLU A 436 -32.78 -27.45 -34.07
C GLU A 436 -34.03 -28.29 -33.76
N GLY A 437 -35.13 -27.99 -34.45
CA GLY A 437 -36.43 -28.63 -34.26
C GLY A 437 -37.42 -27.86 -33.39
N LEU A 438 -37.02 -26.78 -32.70
CA LEU A 438 -37.99 -25.87 -32.05
C LEU A 438 -38.64 -24.96 -33.08
N ASP A 439 -39.96 -25.07 -33.21
CA ASP A 439 -40.79 -24.21 -34.07
C ASP A 439 -40.52 -22.72 -33.79
N VAL A 440 -40.41 -21.92 -34.86
CA VAL A 440 -40.09 -20.48 -34.75
C VAL A 440 -41.19 -19.74 -33.98
N GLY A 441 -42.45 -20.15 -34.13
CA GLY A 441 -43.58 -19.60 -33.37
C GLY A 441 -43.37 -19.80 -31.87
N LEU A 442 -43.02 -21.02 -31.46
CA LEU A 442 -42.74 -21.36 -30.07
C LEU A 442 -41.61 -20.51 -29.46
N ARG A 443 -40.60 -20.13 -30.24
CA ARG A 443 -39.50 -19.26 -29.76
C ARG A 443 -39.99 -17.87 -29.37
N VAL A 444 -40.80 -17.27 -30.23
CA VAL A 444 -41.40 -15.95 -30.00
C VAL A 444 -42.38 -16.00 -28.84
N GLU A 445 -43.15 -17.08 -28.71
CA GLU A 445 -44.07 -17.27 -27.59
C GLU A 445 -43.36 -17.32 -26.24
N VAL A 446 -42.25 -18.07 -26.12
CA VAL A 446 -41.45 -18.15 -24.88
C VAL A 446 -40.89 -16.76 -24.51
N GLN A 447 -40.38 -16.01 -25.48
CA GLN A 447 -39.88 -14.65 -25.25
C GLN A 447 -40.98 -13.70 -24.77
N ARG A 448 -42.11 -13.66 -25.49
CA ARG A 448 -43.27 -12.83 -25.12
C ARG A 448 -43.84 -13.21 -23.78
N TRP A 449 -43.81 -14.49 -23.41
CA TRP A 449 -44.23 -14.94 -22.09
C TRP A 449 -43.34 -14.35 -21.00
N ILE A 450 -42.02 -14.38 -21.14
CA ILE A 450 -41.10 -13.73 -20.18
C ILE A 450 -41.32 -12.21 -20.14
N TYR A 451 -41.47 -11.55 -21.30
CA TYR A 451 -41.78 -10.12 -21.34
C TYR A 451 -43.08 -9.78 -20.63
N MET A 452 -44.11 -10.61 -20.81
CA MET A 452 -45.35 -10.48 -20.06
C MET A 452 -45.11 -10.59 -18.56
N GLN A 453 -44.27 -11.52 -18.09
CA GLN A 453 -43.96 -11.63 -16.66
C GLN A 453 -43.24 -10.38 -16.13
N LEU A 454 -42.22 -9.89 -16.85
CA LEU A 454 -41.49 -8.66 -16.47
C LEU A 454 -42.39 -7.42 -16.49
N SER A 455 -43.31 -7.31 -17.46
CA SER A 455 -44.20 -6.15 -17.61
C SER A 455 -45.11 -5.91 -16.41
N ARG A 456 -45.36 -6.94 -15.59
CA ARG A 456 -46.17 -6.86 -14.37
C ARG A 456 -45.48 -6.05 -13.27
N MET A 457 -44.16 -5.92 -13.31
CA MET A 457 -43.35 -5.23 -12.30
C MET A 457 -43.25 -3.73 -12.55
N THR A 458 -44.38 -3.05 -12.55
CA THR A 458 -44.46 -1.62 -12.94
C THR A 458 -43.65 -0.68 -12.02
N GLY A 459 -43.31 -1.11 -10.80
CA GLY A 459 -42.44 -0.38 -9.85
C GLY A 459 -40.93 -0.59 -10.05
N LEU A 460 -40.51 -1.41 -11.03
CA LEU A 460 -39.13 -1.81 -11.21
C LEU A 460 -38.23 -0.62 -11.57
N LYS A 461 -37.21 -0.37 -10.75
CA LYS A 461 -36.23 0.71 -10.92
C LYS A 461 -34.94 0.22 -11.56
N GLU A 462 -34.51 -1.01 -11.25
CA GLU A 462 -33.29 -1.59 -11.80
C GLU A 462 -33.54 -3.03 -12.26
N LEU A 463 -33.21 -3.30 -13.52
CA LEU A 463 -33.30 -4.63 -14.14
C LEU A 463 -31.92 -5.09 -14.59
N VAL A 464 -31.41 -6.14 -13.94
CA VAL A 464 -30.10 -6.73 -14.23
C VAL A 464 -30.31 -8.14 -14.77
N LEU A 465 -30.10 -8.30 -16.07
CA LEU A 465 -30.22 -9.58 -16.79
C LEU A 465 -28.86 -10.09 -17.28
N GLY A 466 -27.85 -9.23 -17.21
CA GLY A 466 -26.46 -9.51 -17.55
C GLY A 466 -25.74 -10.45 -16.59
N LYS A 467 -24.74 -11.16 -17.10
CA LYS A 467 -23.72 -11.79 -16.23
C LYS A 467 -22.79 -10.69 -15.72
N LEU A 468 -22.54 -10.72 -14.42
CA LEU A 468 -21.66 -9.74 -13.79
C LEU A 468 -20.18 -10.05 -14.01
N ASP A 469 -19.34 -9.07 -13.74
CA ASP A 469 -17.89 -9.22 -13.90
C ASP A 469 -17.32 -10.28 -12.93
N PHE A 470 -16.36 -11.06 -13.43
CA PHE A 470 -15.71 -12.12 -12.66
C PHE A 470 -14.81 -11.52 -11.57
N HIS A 471 -14.80 -12.14 -10.39
CA HIS A 471 -13.81 -11.82 -9.37
C HIS A 471 -12.39 -12.11 -9.92
N PRO A 472 -11.38 -11.27 -9.62
CA PRO A 472 -10.00 -11.47 -10.10
C PRO A 472 -9.45 -12.88 -9.85
N ASP A 473 -9.87 -13.53 -8.76
CA ASP A 473 -9.47 -14.90 -8.42
C ASP A 473 -9.95 -15.96 -9.43
N VAL A 474 -11.12 -15.77 -10.05
CA VAL A 474 -11.61 -16.70 -11.09
C VAL A 474 -10.76 -16.59 -12.33
N LEU A 475 -10.42 -15.36 -12.70
CA LEU A 475 -9.55 -15.08 -13.83
C LEU A 475 -8.16 -15.67 -13.57
N ALA A 476 -7.60 -15.45 -12.37
CA ALA A 476 -6.35 -16.08 -11.95
C ALA A 476 -6.41 -17.61 -11.99
N TYR A 477 -7.53 -18.23 -11.58
CA TYR A 477 -7.71 -19.67 -11.61
C TYR A 477 -7.74 -20.25 -13.04
N CYS A 478 -8.42 -19.57 -13.96
CA CYS A 478 -8.50 -19.95 -15.37
C CYS A 478 -7.21 -19.60 -16.16
N ASN A 479 -6.16 -19.09 -15.49
CA ASN A 479 -5.00 -18.48 -16.15
C ASN A 479 -5.37 -17.37 -17.14
N VAL A 480 -6.52 -16.73 -16.93
CA VAL A 480 -6.99 -15.59 -17.72
C VAL A 480 -6.49 -14.34 -17.01
N ASP A 481 -5.69 -13.54 -17.71
CA ASP A 481 -5.25 -12.25 -17.18
C ASP A 481 -6.50 -11.37 -16.94
N PRO A 482 -6.69 -10.76 -15.76
CA PRO A 482 -7.85 -9.90 -15.50
C PRO A 482 -8.06 -8.80 -16.55
N SER A 483 -6.99 -8.36 -17.20
CA SER A 483 -7.05 -7.41 -18.32
C SER A 483 -7.77 -7.95 -19.56
N TRP A 484 -7.85 -9.27 -19.77
CA TRP A 484 -8.54 -9.88 -20.92
C TRP A 484 -10.04 -9.62 -20.94
N SER A 485 -10.66 -9.45 -19.77
CA SER A 485 -12.09 -9.07 -19.66
C SER A 485 -12.44 -7.77 -20.39
N SER A 486 -11.43 -6.95 -20.70
CA SER A 486 -11.57 -5.68 -21.42
C SER A 486 -11.05 -5.71 -22.86
N MET A 487 -10.42 -6.80 -23.31
CA MET A 487 -9.48 -6.75 -24.45
C MET A 487 -9.75 -7.72 -25.60
N ASP A 488 -10.51 -8.80 -25.45
CA ASP A 488 -11.02 -9.59 -26.59
C ASP A 488 -12.17 -10.48 -26.10
N PRO A 489 -13.43 -10.14 -26.40
CA PRO A 489 -14.59 -10.93 -26.00
C PRO A 489 -14.52 -12.40 -26.44
N ILE A 490 -13.93 -12.68 -27.62
CA ILE A 490 -13.87 -14.01 -28.21
C ILE A 490 -12.82 -14.86 -27.49
N ALA A 491 -11.57 -14.39 -27.41
CA ALA A 491 -10.51 -15.11 -26.71
C ALA A 491 -10.81 -15.27 -25.21
N PHE A 492 -11.45 -14.27 -24.61
CA PHE A 492 -11.90 -14.33 -23.22
C PHE A 492 -12.96 -15.43 -23.02
N GLU A 493 -13.91 -15.55 -23.94
CA GLU A 493 -14.89 -16.64 -23.89
C GLU A 493 -14.25 -18.00 -24.14
N GLU A 494 -13.41 -18.15 -25.16
CA GLU A 494 -12.72 -19.41 -25.48
C GLU A 494 -11.88 -19.90 -24.29
N ALA A 495 -11.13 -19.02 -23.64
CA ALA A 495 -10.34 -19.37 -22.47
C ALA A 495 -11.19 -19.79 -21.28
N LEU A 496 -12.39 -19.23 -21.11
CA LEU A 496 -13.31 -19.62 -20.04
C LEU A 496 -14.09 -20.90 -20.37
N LEU A 497 -14.36 -21.16 -21.65
CA LEU A 497 -15.04 -22.36 -22.14
C LEU A 497 -14.25 -23.64 -21.84
N ASP A 498 -12.92 -23.59 -21.87
CA ASP A 498 -12.04 -24.71 -21.47
C ASP A 498 -12.28 -25.15 -20.01
N TYR A 499 -12.84 -24.25 -19.18
CA TYR A 499 -13.22 -24.52 -17.80
C TYR A 499 -14.74 -24.69 -17.61
N GLY A 500 -15.51 -24.74 -18.70
CA GLY A 500 -16.98 -24.82 -18.68
C GLY A 500 -17.65 -23.51 -18.24
N ILE A 501 -16.96 -22.38 -18.30
CA ILE A 501 -17.48 -21.08 -17.90
C ILE A 501 -17.86 -20.28 -19.15
N HIS A 502 -19.15 -19.95 -19.29
CA HIS A 502 -19.61 -19.11 -20.39
C HIS A 502 -19.48 -17.63 -20.02
N ALA A 503 -18.65 -16.89 -20.75
CA ALA A 503 -18.48 -15.44 -20.56
C ALA A 503 -19.76 -14.67 -20.91
N PHE A 504 -20.49 -15.12 -21.94
CA PHE A 504 -21.72 -14.50 -22.43
C PHE A 504 -22.93 -15.42 -22.24
N ASN A 505 -24.10 -14.82 -22.03
CA ASN A 505 -25.38 -15.51 -22.09
C ASN A 505 -26.02 -15.36 -23.48
N TYR A 506 -25.71 -16.30 -24.37
CA TYR A 506 -26.23 -16.36 -25.74
C TYR A 506 -27.71 -16.72 -25.82
N LEU A 507 -28.25 -17.35 -24.77
CA LEU A 507 -29.62 -17.84 -24.70
C LEU A 507 -30.45 -16.94 -23.76
N SER A 508 -30.24 -15.63 -23.88
CA SER A 508 -30.93 -14.59 -23.11
C SER A 508 -32.02 -13.90 -23.93
N LEU A 509 -32.76 -12.98 -23.31
CA LEU A 509 -33.84 -12.23 -23.96
C LEU A 509 -33.37 -11.37 -25.14
N GLU A 510 -34.12 -11.42 -26.25
CA GLU A 510 -33.88 -10.57 -27.41
C GLU A 510 -34.51 -9.21 -27.19
N PHE A 511 -33.73 -8.18 -26.87
CA PHE A 511 -34.26 -6.83 -26.75
C PHE A 511 -34.51 -6.19 -28.12
N SER A 512 -35.47 -6.73 -28.90
CA SER A 512 -35.94 -6.17 -30.17
C SER A 512 -37.45 -5.88 -30.12
N LEU A 513 -37.93 -4.95 -30.94
CA LEU A 513 -39.38 -4.69 -30.99
C LEU A 513 -40.16 -5.89 -31.54
N VAL A 514 -39.55 -6.70 -32.40
CA VAL A 514 -40.18 -7.88 -33.02
C VAL A 514 -40.41 -8.99 -31.99
N SER A 515 -39.48 -9.18 -31.06
CA SER A 515 -39.56 -10.21 -30.02
C SER A 515 -40.53 -9.87 -28.88
N GLY A 516 -40.98 -8.61 -28.78
CA GLY A 516 -41.94 -8.17 -27.77
C GLY A 516 -41.41 -7.18 -26.74
N LEU A 517 -40.30 -6.48 -27.02
CA LEU A 517 -39.82 -5.39 -26.15
C LEU A 517 -40.92 -4.35 -25.85
N ASP A 518 -41.83 -4.13 -26.78
CA ASP A 518 -42.98 -3.23 -26.64
C ASP A 518 -43.91 -3.60 -25.47
N MET A 519 -43.98 -4.88 -25.10
CA MET A 519 -44.73 -5.35 -23.93
C MET A 519 -44.20 -4.79 -22.60
N LEU A 520 -42.96 -4.29 -22.57
CA LEU A 520 -42.36 -3.64 -21.39
C LEU A 520 -42.67 -2.14 -21.30
N GLU A 521 -43.59 -1.61 -22.12
CA GLU A 521 -43.96 -0.19 -22.10
C GLU A 521 -44.37 0.30 -20.69
N GLY A 522 -44.95 -0.57 -19.87
CA GLY A 522 -45.42 -0.25 -18.52
C GLY A 522 -44.33 0.03 -17.48
N LEU A 523 -43.05 -0.28 -17.74
CA LEU A 523 -41.93 -0.09 -16.81
C LEU A 523 -41.47 1.38 -16.72
N LYS A 524 -42.38 2.29 -16.34
CA LYS A 524 -42.13 3.75 -16.33
C LYS A 524 -41.13 4.19 -15.26
N GLU A 525 -40.93 3.37 -14.23
CA GLU A 525 -39.99 3.64 -13.13
C GLU A 525 -38.56 3.17 -13.41
N LEU A 526 -38.31 2.47 -14.52
CA LEU A 526 -37.02 1.88 -14.84
C LEU A 526 -35.94 2.96 -15.06
N ARG A 527 -34.85 2.86 -14.30
CA ARG A 527 -33.69 3.77 -14.33
C ARG A 527 -32.45 3.12 -14.91
N VAL A 528 -32.23 1.84 -14.61
CA VAL A 528 -31.05 1.10 -15.05
C VAL A 528 -31.48 -0.20 -15.72
N LEU A 529 -31.02 -0.38 -16.97
CA LEU A 529 -31.05 -1.64 -17.68
C LEU A 529 -29.62 -2.17 -17.82
N ASP A 530 -29.31 -3.30 -17.20
CA ASP A 530 -28.00 -3.93 -17.29
C ASP A 530 -28.06 -5.23 -18.09
N VAL A 531 -27.54 -5.13 -19.31
CA VAL A 531 -27.43 -6.22 -20.29
C VAL A 531 -25.95 -6.53 -20.58
N ARG A 532 -25.06 -6.28 -19.61
CA ARG A 532 -23.65 -6.68 -19.76
C ARG A 532 -23.57 -8.19 -19.96
N ARG A 533 -22.78 -8.61 -20.95
CA ARG A 533 -22.52 -10.02 -21.26
C ARG A 533 -23.76 -10.84 -21.60
N THR A 534 -24.85 -10.22 -22.04
CA THR A 534 -25.95 -10.91 -22.73
C THR A 534 -25.81 -10.70 -24.23
N ALA A 535 -26.11 -11.72 -25.02
CA ALA A 535 -26.26 -11.55 -26.47
C ALA A 535 -27.57 -10.79 -26.72
N HIS A 536 -27.46 -9.52 -27.12
CA HIS A 536 -28.60 -8.67 -27.41
C HIS A 536 -28.44 -8.02 -28.79
N ASN A 537 -29.58 -7.63 -29.38
CA ASN A 537 -29.63 -6.93 -30.66
C ASN A 537 -30.30 -5.57 -30.46
N ILE A 538 -29.83 -4.80 -29.45
CA ILE A 538 -30.35 -3.47 -29.16
C ILE A 538 -29.85 -2.51 -30.25
N GLY A 539 -30.68 -2.32 -31.27
CA GLY A 539 -30.44 -1.38 -32.35
C GLY A 539 -30.82 0.05 -31.99
N VAL A 540 -30.64 0.94 -32.97
CA VAL A 540 -31.00 2.36 -32.84
C VAL A 540 -32.51 2.54 -32.65
N GLU A 541 -33.33 1.72 -33.31
CA GLU A 541 -34.80 1.82 -33.20
C GLU A 541 -35.30 1.38 -31.82
N GLU A 542 -34.71 0.32 -31.25
CA GLU A 542 -34.94 -0.12 -29.88
C GLU A 542 -34.57 0.98 -28.89
N LEU A 543 -33.41 1.63 -29.04
CA LEU A 543 -32.99 2.73 -28.17
C LEU A 543 -33.92 3.95 -28.24
N LYS A 544 -34.38 4.31 -29.45
CA LYS A 544 -35.39 5.36 -29.61
C LYS A 544 -36.69 4.99 -28.90
N TRP A 545 -37.12 3.73 -29.03
CA TRP A 545 -38.31 3.24 -28.35
C TRP A 545 -38.14 3.26 -26.83
N MET A 546 -37.00 2.81 -26.30
CA MET A 546 -36.69 2.83 -24.86
C MET A 546 -36.70 4.26 -24.32
N HIS A 547 -36.05 5.19 -25.00
CA HIS A 547 -36.02 6.60 -24.61
C HIS A 547 -37.43 7.23 -24.58
N LYS A 548 -38.28 6.89 -25.55
CA LYS A 548 -39.66 7.38 -25.63
C LYS A 548 -40.54 6.81 -24.51
N ASN A 549 -40.40 5.52 -24.20
CA ASN A 549 -41.35 4.80 -23.36
C ASN A 549 -40.91 4.64 -21.89
N TRP A 550 -39.62 4.73 -21.60
CA TRP A 550 -39.04 4.69 -20.25
C TRP A 550 -38.42 6.05 -19.89
N PRO A 551 -39.25 7.03 -19.49
CA PRO A 551 -38.81 8.42 -19.32
C PRO A 551 -37.79 8.63 -18.19
N LYS A 552 -37.64 7.66 -17.29
CA LYS A 552 -36.68 7.66 -16.18
C LYS A 552 -35.40 6.87 -16.47
N LEU A 553 -35.26 6.29 -17.67
CA LEU A 553 -34.09 5.49 -18.00
C LEU A 553 -32.83 6.36 -18.08
N GLU A 554 -31.93 6.18 -17.13
CA GLU A 554 -30.68 6.93 -17.02
C GLU A 554 -29.51 6.19 -17.67
N LYS A 555 -29.48 4.85 -17.57
CA LYS A 555 -28.32 4.03 -17.94
C LYS A 555 -28.73 2.72 -18.60
N VAL A 556 -28.13 2.44 -19.76
CA VAL A 556 -28.10 1.11 -20.39
C VAL A 556 -26.66 0.63 -20.35
N ARG A 557 -26.36 -0.37 -19.51
CA ARG A 557 -25.02 -0.95 -19.38
C ARG A 557 -24.86 -2.11 -20.35
N GLY A 558 -23.68 -2.24 -20.96
CA GLY A 558 -23.37 -3.29 -21.94
C GLY A 558 -23.39 -2.87 -23.41
N MET A 559 -23.25 -1.57 -23.72
CA MET A 559 -23.28 -1.02 -25.09
C MET A 559 -22.00 -0.29 -25.59
N ALA A 560 -20.83 -0.46 -24.98
CA ALA A 560 -19.67 0.38 -25.32
C ALA A 560 -18.80 -0.17 -26.47
N ALA A 561 -18.71 0.56 -27.59
CA ALA A 561 -17.64 0.43 -28.58
C ALA A 561 -16.70 1.65 -28.48
N PHE A 562 -15.45 1.42 -28.09
CA PHE A 562 -14.43 2.45 -27.87
C PHE A 562 -13.96 3.16 -29.16
N SER A 563 -14.29 2.61 -30.34
CA SER A 563 -14.12 3.29 -31.64
C SER A 563 -14.98 4.56 -31.79
N SER A 564 -15.86 4.86 -30.83
CA SER A 564 -16.67 6.09 -30.81
C SER A 564 -16.03 7.28 -30.08
N LEU A 565 -14.83 7.13 -29.49
CA LEU A 565 -14.15 8.21 -28.77
C LEU A 565 -13.42 9.20 -29.72
N PRO A 566 -13.42 10.52 -29.44
CA PRO A 566 -12.61 11.50 -30.19
C PRO A 566 -11.10 11.26 -30.06
N GLN A 567 -10.33 11.61 -31.10
CA GLN A 567 -8.87 11.42 -31.14
C GLN A 567 -8.14 12.15 -30.01
N GLU A 568 -8.61 13.31 -29.58
CA GLU A 568 -7.99 14.10 -28.51
C GLU A 568 -8.06 13.37 -27.15
N ILE A 569 -9.15 12.65 -26.91
CA ILE A 569 -9.30 11.83 -25.70
C ILE A 569 -8.38 10.63 -25.77
N ILE A 570 -8.26 10.02 -26.95
CA ILE A 570 -7.34 8.90 -27.18
C ILE A 570 -5.88 9.36 -26.98
N ASP A 571 -5.51 10.53 -27.48
CA ASP A 571 -4.17 11.12 -27.33
C ASP A 571 -3.85 11.47 -25.86
N LEU A 572 -4.85 11.78 -25.04
CA LEU A 572 -4.70 11.93 -23.60
C LEU A 572 -4.56 10.58 -22.89
N ILE A 573 -5.26 9.54 -23.35
CA ILE A 573 -5.21 8.21 -22.74
C ILE A 573 -3.88 7.53 -23.02
N ILE A 574 -3.41 7.56 -24.28
CA ILE A 574 -2.24 6.82 -24.73
C ILE A 574 -1.04 7.01 -23.78
N PRO A 575 -0.56 8.22 -23.46
CA PRO A 575 0.63 8.42 -22.60
C PRO A 575 0.54 7.79 -21.21
N HIS A 576 -0.66 7.49 -20.72
CA HIS A 576 -0.88 6.89 -19.40
C HIS A 576 -0.96 5.36 -19.43
N LEU A 577 -0.96 4.74 -20.61
CA LEU A 577 -1.00 3.29 -20.75
C LEU A 577 0.41 2.68 -20.70
N THR A 578 0.48 1.51 -20.07
CA THR A 578 1.72 0.73 -20.02
C THR A 578 1.90 -0.11 -21.30
N GLN A 579 3.12 -0.59 -21.54
CA GLN A 579 3.43 -1.47 -22.68
C GLN A 579 2.54 -2.72 -22.76
N LYS A 580 2.25 -3.31 -21.58
CA LYS A 580 1.34 -4.46 -21.47
C LYS A 580 -0.09 -4.07 -21.88
N ALA A 581 -0.55 -2.90 -21.44
CA ALA A 581 -1.87 -2.40 -21.80
C ALA A 581 -1.98 -2.21 -23.33
N TYR A 582 -0.97 -1.62 -23.99
CA TYR A 582 -1.00 -1.48 -25.45
C TYR A 582 -1.09 -2.81 -26.19
N ALA A 583 -0.36 -3.84 -25.73
CA ALA A 583 -0.34 -5.15 -26.39
C ALA A 583 -1.72 -5.80 -26.35
N SER A 584 -2.43 -5.62 -25.25
CA SER A 584 -3.81 -6.06 -25.15
C SER A 584 -4.74 -5.15 -25.98
N CYS A 585 -4.51 -3.83 -26.00
CA CYS A 585 -5.32 -2.88 -26.76
C CYS A 585 -5.34 -3.21 -28.25
N VAL A 586 -4.20 -3.58 -28.84
CA VAL A 586 -4.13 -3.91 -30.28
C VAL A 586 -4.84 -5.22 -30.65
N LEU A 587 -5.29 -6.01 -29.67
CA LEU A 587 -6.00 -7.27 -29.89
C LEU A 587 -7.52 -7.11 -29.80
N VAL A 588 -8.03 -5.98 -29.30
CA VAL A 588 -9.48 -5.76 -29.08
C VAL A 588 -10.29 -5.74 -30.35
N SER A 589 -9.81 -5.01 -31.35
CA SER A 589 -10.51 -4.85 -32.62
C SER A 589 -9.53 -4.36 -33.68
N HIS A 590 -9.92 -4.45 -34.94
CA HIS A 590 -9.14 -3.92 -36.04
C HIS A 590 -8.86 -2.40 -35.90
N ASP A 591 -9.82 -1.63 -35.38
CA ASP A 591 -9.64 -0.19 -35.19
C ASP A 591 -8.64 0.12 -34.08
N TRP A 592 -8.75 -0.58 -32.94
CA TRP A 592 -7.76 -0.44 -31.87
C TRP A 592 -6.39 -0.95 -32.29
N HIS A 593 -6.34 -2.01 -33.10
CA HIS A 593 -5.11 -2.51 -33.68
C HIS A 593 -4.38 -1.39 -34.41
N MET A 594 -5.05 -0.69 -35.31
CA MET A 594 -4.47 0.41 -36.06
C MET A 594 -4.08 1.59 -35.16
N LEU A 595 -4.93 1.93 -34.19
CA LEU A 595 -4.77 3.08 -33.30
C LEU A 595 -3.59 2.93 -32.32
N PHE A 596 -3.46 1.76 -31.69
CA PHE A 596 -2.48 1.51 -30.63
C PHE A 596 -1.18 0.89 -31.14
N THR A 597 -1.12 0.41 -32.39
CA THR A 597 0.13 -0.12 -32.97
C THR A 597 1.30 0.88 -32.87
N PRO A 598 1.17 2.16 -33.25
CA PRO A 598 2.28 3.11 -33.11
C PRO A 598 2.81 3.25 -31.68
N ALA A 599 1.92 3.29 -30.69
CA ALA A 599 2.27 3.41 -29.28
C ALA A 599 2.90 2.11 -28.74
N LEU A 600 2.36 0.96 -29.12
CA LEU A 600 2.91 -0.36 -28.80
C LEU A 600 4.34 -0.50 -29.31
N TRP A 601 4.64 -0.05 -30.52
CA TRP A 601 5.98 -0.19 -31.08
C TRP A 601 6.95 0.92 -30.67
N ARG A 602 6.50 1.93 -29.91
CA ARG A 602 7.32 3.09 -29.52
C ARG A 602 8.51 2.71 -28.64
N THR A 603 8.30 1.84 -27.65
CA THR A 603 9.32 1.42 -26.69
C THR A 603 9.46 -0.10 -26.71
N ILE A 604 10.62 -0.60 -27.13
CA ILE A 604 10.91 -2.04 -27.19
C ILE A 604 11.98 -2.39 -26.15
N ARG A 605 11.68 -3.31 -25.22
CA ARG A 605 12.60 -3.76 -24.16
C ARG A 605 12.80 -5.27 -24.18
N ILE A 606 14.02 -5.70 -24.53
CA ILE A 606 14.43 -7.10 -24.66
C ILE A 606 15.51 -7.39 -23.61
N VAL A 607 15.13 -7.37 -22.33
CA VAL A 607 16.07 -7.45 -21.18
C VAL A 607 16.07 -8.81 -20.46
N ASN A 608 15.20 -9.74 -20.84
CA ASN A 608 15.09 -11.04 -20.19
C ASN A 608 14.95 -12.18 -21.21
N LYS A 609 15.14 -13.43 -20.73
CA LYS A 609 15.19 -14.62 -21.60
C LYS A 609 13.88 -14.85 -22.33
N PHE A 610 12.77 -14.51 -21.68
CA PHE A 610 11.44 -14.65 -22.24
C PHE A 610 11.25 -13.71 -23.44
N THR A 611 11.48 -12.40 -23.27
CA THR A 611 11.32 -11.43 -24.37
C THR A 611 12.30 -11.69 -25.51
N ASN A 612 13.53 -12.12 -25.22
CA ASN A 612 14.47 -12.57 -26.25
C ASN A 612 13.88 -13.69 -27.12
N ASN A 613 13.38 -14.76 -26.50
CA ASN A 613 12.81 -15.89 -27.23
C ASN A 613 11.61 -15.49 -28.09
N CYS A 614 10.76 -14.58 -27.60
CA CYS A 614 9.62 -14.08 -28.37
C CYS A 614 10.06 -13.35 -29.65
N PHE A 615 11.10 -12.52 -29.57
CA PHE A 615 11.58 -11.73 -30.70
C PHE A 615 12.58 -12.47 -31.62
N LYS A 616 13.01 -13.69 -31.26
CA LYS A 616 13.90 -14.52 -32.08
C LYS A 616 13.22 -15.16 -33.29
N THR A 617 11.89 -15.29 -33.26
CA THR A 617 11.15 -15.90 -34.36
C THR A 617 11.28 -15.07 -35.65
N PRO A 618 11.33 -15.70 -36.84
CA PRO A 618 11.34 -14.98 -38.11
C PRO A 618 10.16 -14.00 -38.26
N GLN A 619 8.99 -14.39 -37.74
CA GLN A 619 7.77 -13.58 -37.75
C GLN A 619 7.93 -12.33 -36.90
N ALA A 620 8.47 -12.44 -35.68
CA ALA A 620 8.69 -11.29 -34.82
C ALA A 620 9.76 -10.34 -35.40
N ARG A 621 10.83 -10.87 -36.01
CA ARG A 621 11.82 -10.05 -36.72
C ARG A 621 11.22 -9.32 -37.92
N THR A 622 10.33 -9.98 -38.66
CA THR A 622 9.59 -9.36 -39.77
C THR A 622 8.64 -8.27 -39.27
N ALA A 623 7.95 -8.50 -38.15
CA ALA A 623 7.08 -7.50 -37.53
C ALA A 623 7.86 -6.28 -37.01
N LEU A 624 9.02 -6.52 -36.37
CA LEU A 624 9.92 -5.48 -35.91
C LEU A 624 10.45 -4.66 -37.11
N ALA A 625 10.81 -5.33 -38.21
CA ALA A 625 11.20 -4.66 -39.44
C ALA A 625 10.05 -3.84 -40.03
N ARG A 626 8.82 -4.36 -40.07
CA ARG A 626 7.63 -3.66 -40.59
C ARG A 626 7.31 -2.39 -39.80
N ASN A 627 7.38 -2.47 -38.47
CA ASN A 627 7.01 -1.39 -37.56
C ASN A 627 8.18 -0.51 -37.10
N ARG A 628 9.36 -0.68 -37.69
CA ARG A 628 10.61 0.02 -37.37
C ARG A 628 10.48 1.55 -37.27
N HIS A 629 9.59 2.14 -38.06
CA HIS A 629 9.40 3.59 -38.14
C HIS A 629 8.66 4.18 -36.94
N HIS A 630 7.99 3.35 -36.13
CA HIS A 630 7.36 3.75 -34.87
C HIS A 630 8.29 3.66 -33.66
N ILE A 631 9.38 2.89 -33.75
CA ILE A 631 10.31 2.68 -32.65
C ILE A 631 11.05 3.99 -32.34
N ARG A 632 11.02 4.40 -31.07
CA ARG A 632 11.70 5.59 -30.53
C ARG A 632 12.64 5.23 -29.40
N GLU A 633 12.33 4.20 -28.62
CA GLU A 633 13.15 3.76 -27.50
C GLU A 633 13.44 2.26 -27.64
N PHE A 634 14.71 1.88 -27.50
CA PHE A 634 15.10 0.48 -27.61
C PHE A 634 16.05 0.10 -26.48
N GLU A 635 15.71 -0.94 -25.73
CA GLU A 635 16.56 -1.53 -24.68
C GLU A 635 16.79 -3.01 -24.97
N THR A 636 18.03 -3.48 -24.95
CA THR A 636 18.33 -4.92 -25.10
C THR A 636 19.47 -5.37 -24.21
N THR A 637 19.41 -6.61 -23.73
CA THR A 637 20.54 -7.29 -23.06
C THR A 637 21.21 -8.35 -23.93
N TYR A 638 20.83 -8.44 -25.21
CA TYR A 638 21.18 -9.55 -26.11
C TYR A 638 21.86 -9.06 -27.41
N PRO A 639 23.04 -9.61 -27.79
CA PRO A 639 23.80 -9.15 -28.96
C PRO A 639 23.12 -9.37 -30.32
N ASP A 640 22.29 -10.41 -30.46
CA ASP A 640 21.63 -10.73 -31.73
C ASP A 640 20.63 -9.65 -32.17
N PHE A 641 20.08 -8.89 -31.23
CA PHE A 641 19.26 -7.73 -31.55
C PHE A 641 20.07 -6.53 -31.98
N ILE A 642 21.31 -6.35 -31.49
CA ILE A 642 22.20 -5.30 -32.01
C ILE A 642 22.54 -5.60 -33.47
N PHE A 643 22.86 -6.86 -33.78
CA PHE A 643 23.07 -7.29 -35.16
C PHE A 643 21.85 -7.01 -36.04
N PHE A 644 20.65 -7.33 -35.56
CA PHE A 644 19.42 -7.02 -36.28
C PHE A 644 19.27 -5.50 -36.52
N LEU A 645 19.46 -4.67 -35.50
CA LEU A 645 19.36 -3.21 -35.63
C LEU A 645 20.37 -2.66 -36.64
N ALA A 646 21.59 -3.20 -36.66
CA ALA A 646 22.69 -2.76 -37.53
C ALA A 646 22.48 -3.17 -38.99
N THR A 647 21.88 -4.35 -39.24
CA THR A 647 21.79 -4.96 -40.58
C THR A 647 20.40 -4.85 -41.22
N ALA A 648 19.38 -4.45 -40.45
CA ALA A 648 18.02 -4.29 -40.97
C ALA A 648 17.98 -3.34 -42.16
N ARG A 649 17.36 -3.77 -43.27
CA ARG A 649 17.12 -2.94 -44.44
C ARG A 649 15.63 -2.73 -44.69
N PRO A 650 15.14 -1.48 -44.75
CA PRO A 650 15.86 -0.25 -44.36
C PRO A 650 16.07 -0.14 -42.84
N ALA A 651 17.09 0.61 -42.45
CA ALA A 651 17.53 0.75 -41.06
C ALA A 651 16.45 1.43 -40.19
N ILE A 652 16.52 1.21 -38.88
CA ILE A 652 15.79 2.05 -37.91
C ILE A 652 16.57 3.36 -37.79
N THR A 653 15.94 4.47 -38.14
CA THR A 653 16.61 5.78 -38.22
C THR A 653 16.07 6.85 -37.26
N ASN A 654 15.07 6.50 -36.45
CA ASN A 654 14.32 7.46 -35.62
C ASN A 654 14.42 7.16 -34.12
N LEU A 655 15.46 6.48 -33.65
CA LEU A 655 15.65 6.25 -32.22
C LEU A 655 15.96 7.58 -31.51
N VAL A 656 15.27 7.79 -30.38
CA VAL A 656 15.46 8.87 -29.42
C VAL A 656 16.20 8.37 -28.19
N SER A 657 16.01 7.11 -27.80
CA SER A 657 16.73 6.48 -26.69
C SER A 657 17.19 5.06 -27.04
N LEU A 658 18.42 4.73 -26.68
CA LEU A 658 19.02 3.41 -26.89
C LEU A 658 19.76 2.95 -25.63
N THR A 659 19.42 1.77 -25.12
CA THR A 659 20.07 1.14 -23.96
C THR A 659 20.53 -0.27 -24.30
N ILE A 660 21.82 -0.55 -24.15
CA ILE A 660 22.42 -1.84 -24.46
C ILE A 660 23.11 -2.37 -23.21
N ARG A 661 22.58 -3.48 -22.67
CA ARG A 661 23.00 -4.10 -21.41
C ARG A 661 23.40 -5.57 -21.59
N LEU A 662 24.44 -5.84 -22.34
CA LEU A 662 24.87 -7.19 -22.70
C LEU A 662 25.24 -8.01 -21.45
N LYS A 663 24.33 -8.92 -21.07
CA LYS A 663 24.51 -9.80 -19.92
C LYS A 663 25.79 -10.61 -20.03
N ASP A 664 26.32 -10.94 -18.86
CA ASP A 664 27.49 -11.77 -18.60
C ASP A 664 27.26 -13.25 -18.97
N HIS A 665 26.54 -13.50 -20.06
CA HIS A 665 26.63 -14.76 -20.75
C HIS A 665 28.08 -14.84 -21.17
N ARG A 666 28.86 -15.72 -20.49
CA ARG A 666 29.99 -16.38 -21.12
C ARG A 666 29.50 -16.64 -22.53
N PHE A 667 30.07 -15.95 -23.52
CA PHE A 667 29.83 -16.32 -24.90
C PHE A 667 30.31 -17.76 -24.90
N ILE A 668 29.35 -18.67 -24.72
CA ILE A 668 29.54 -20.07 -24.94
C ILE A 668 30.01 -20.00 -26.37
N SER A 669 31.33 -20.16 -26.56
CA SER A 669 31.92 -20.43 -27.86
C SER A 669 30.89 -21.28 -28.52
N PHE A 670 30.19 -20.77 -29.55
CA PHE A 670 29.14 -21.51 -30.19
C PHE A 670 29.84 -22.77 -30.68
N SER A 671 29.76 -23.81 -29.87
CA SER A 671 30.56 -25.01 -29.98
C SER A 671 29.95 -25.68 -31.18
N THR A 672 30.64 -25.55 -32.29
CA THR A 672 30.30 -26.17 -33.55
C THR A 672 30.48 -27.67 -33.39
N ASP A 673 29.53 -28.33 -32.71
CA ASP A 673 29.32 -29.78 -32.86
C ASP A 673 28.49 -30.10 -34.12
N SER A 674 28.11 -29.07 -34.88
CA SER A 674 27.63 -29.20 -36.25
C SER A 674 28.81 -29.29 -37.20
N LYS A 675 29.07 -30.48 -37.74
CA LYS A 675 30.08 -30.75 -38.79
C LYS A 675 29.75 -30.16 -40.17
N ASP A 676 28.70 -29.36 -40.30
CA ASP A 676 28.37 -28.70 -41.57
C ASP A 676 29.14 -27.38 -41.75
N ASP A 677 29.96 -27.39 -42.79
CA ASP A 677 31.11 -26.55 -43.10
C ASP A 677 30.77 -25.16 -43.65
N THR A 678 29.73 -24.51 -43.11
CA THR A 678 29.45 -23.09 -43.41
C THR A 678 29.81 -22.24 -42.21
N ARG A 679 31.12 -21.97 -42.06
CA ARG A 679 31.64 -20.84 -41.27
C ARG A 679 31.05 -19.54 -41.79
N ALA A 680 29.86 -19.18 -41.31
CA ALA A 680 29.51 -17.79 -41.20
C ALA A 680 30.27 -17.27 -39.99
N ASP A 681 31.53 -16.87 -40.21
CA ASP A 681 32.28 -16.05 -39.27
C ASP A 681 31.33 -14.97 -38.78
N PHE A 682 31.08 -14.87 -37.47
CA PHE A 682 30.30 -13.76 -36.95
C PHE A 682 31.02 -12.49 -37.42
N PRO A 683 30.45 -11.77 -38.40
CA PRO A 683 31.19 -10.74 -39.08
C PRO A 683 31.16 -9.56 -38.12
N GLU A 684 32.33 -9.05 -37.84
CA GLU A 684 32.54 -7.81 -37.10
C GLU A 684 32.36 -7.92 -35.58
N SER A 685 33.18 -7.14 -34.88
CA SER A 685 33.07 -6.94 -33.45
C SER A 685 31.66 -6.40 -33.10
N VAL A 686 31.12 -6.73 -31.92
CA VAL A 686 29.87 -6.13 -31.42
C VAL A 686 29.91 -4.60 -31.50
N VAL A 687 31.10 -4.02 -31.34
CA VAL A 687 31.37 -2.59 -31.49
C VAL A 687 31.00 -2.07 -32.88
N SER A 688 31.39 -2.75 -33.95
CA SER A 688 31.03 -2.39 -35.34
C SER A 688 29.51 -2.38 -35.56
N LEU A 689 28.80 -3.34 -34.95
CA LEU A 689 27.34 -3.37 -35.01
C LEU A 689 26.72 -2.18 -34.27
N VAL A 690 27.22 -1.84 -33.08
CA VAL A 690 26.75 -0.66 -32.35
C VAL A 690 27.05 0.62 -33.14
N ILE A 691 28.23 0.77 -33.74
CA ILE A 691 28.60 1.89 -34.62
C ILE A 691 27.58 2.05 -35.75
N ASN A 692 27.21 0.95 -36.42
CA ASN A 692 26.21 0.98 -37.49
C ASN A 692 24.83 1.44 -36.99
N VAL A 693 24.41 1.02 -35.79
CA VAL A 693 23.15 1.50 -35.19
C VAL A 693 23.19 2.99 -34.90
N LEU A 694 24.30 3.48 -34.34
CA LEU A 694 24.48 4.89 -33.99
C LEU A 694 24.50 5.78 -35.25
N ASN A 695 25.25 5.40 -36.28
CA ASN A 695 25.33 6.14 -37.55
C ASN A 695 23.97 6.26 -38.25
N ASN A 696 23.07 5.28 -38.06
CA ASN A 696 21.72 5.33 -38.62
C ASN A 696 20.76 6.23 -37.83
N ASN A 697 21.09 6.62 -36.59
CA ASN A 697 20.18 7.34 -35.69
C ASN A 697 20.78 8.68 -35.21
N PRO A 698 20.97 9.67 -36.10
CA PRO A 698 21.56 10.95 -35.74
C PRO A 698 20.71 11.76 -34.73
N GLY A 699 19.42 11.46 -34.61
CA GLY A 699 18.47 12.12 -33.70
C GLY A 699 18.45 11.59 -32.26
N LEU A 700 19.37 10.70 -31.89
CA LEU A 700 19.40 10.08 -30.57
C LEU A 700 19.65 11.13 -29.47
N ARG A 701 18.85 11.08 -28.40
CA ARG A 701 18.94 11.98 -27.24
C ARG A 701 19.45 11.31 -25.98
N SER A 702 19.26 10.00 -25.84
CA SER A 702 19.74 9.23 -24.70
C SER A 702 20.43 7.95 -25.15
N LEU A 703 21.61 7.67 -24.63
CA LEU A 703 22.38 6.46 -24.93
C LEU A 703 22.90 5.83 -23.64
N SER A 704 22.71 4.53 -23.46
CA SER A 704 23.28 3.74 -22.36
C SER A 704 23.96 2.50 -22.93
N LEU A 705 25.25 2.31 -22.65
CA LEU A 705 26.06 1.19 -23.11
C LEU A 705 26.72 0.53 -21.91
N ASP A 706 26.58 -0.79 -21.77
CA ASP A 706 27.19 -1.52 -20.66
C ASP A 706 28.54 -2.18 -20.99
N LYS A 707 29.11 -2.82 -19.97
CA LYS A 707 30.42 -3.47 -20.03
C LYS A 707 30.55 -4.51 -21.12
N GLY A 708 29.45 -5.16 -21.52
CA GLY A 708 29.46 -6.17 -22.56
C GLY A 708 29.67 -5.58 -23.95
N CYS A 709 29.40 -4.28 -24.14
CA CYS A 709 29.69 -3.56 -25.38
C CYS A 709 31.20 -3.36 -25.63
N PHE A 710 32.02 -3.50 -24.58
CA PHE A 710 33.47 -3.23 -24.59
C PHE A 710 34.34 -4.49 -24.39
N ARG A 711 33.72 -5.68 -24.34
CA ARG A 711 34.28 -6.86 -23.64
C ARG A 711 35.25 -7.75 -24.43
N TYR A 712 35.50 -7.44 -25.69
CA TYR A 712 36.52 -8.14 -26.48
C TYR A 712 37.79 -7.30 -26.48
N LYS A 713 38.95 -7.90 -26.79
CA LYS A 713 40.23 -7.22 -27.09
C LYS A 713 40.04 -6.26 -28.26
N THR A 714 39.23 -5.26 -28.01
CA THR A 714 39.08 -4.05 -28.76
C THR A 714 40.40 -3.40 -28.50
N ASP A 715 41.22 -3.42 -29.55
CA ASP A 715 42.27 -2.44 -29.64
C ASP A 715 41.67 -1.05 -29.36
N ASP A 716 42.46 -0.14 -28.81
CA ASP A 716 41.98 1.20 -28.44
C ASP A 716 41.30 1.93 -29.63
N SER A 717 41.61 1.50 -30.86
CA SER A 717 40.96 1.93 -32.10
C SER A 717 39.45 1.64 -32.12
N SER A 718 38.99 0.45 -31.71
CA SER A 718 37.58 0.07 -31.74
C SER A 718 36.75 0.91 -30.76
N TYR A 719 37.31 1.20 -29.57
CA TYR A 719 36.67 2.11 -28.62
C TYR A 719 36.57 3.53 -29.17
N ALA A 720 37.65 4.05 -29.75
CA ALA A 720 37.65 5.37 -30.39
C ALA A 720 36.60 5.45 -31.51
N HIS A 721 36.52 4.45 -32.38
CA HIS A 721 35.52 4.37 -33.44
C HIS A 721 34.08 4.33 -32.91
N LEU A 722 33.84 3.66 -31.78
CA LEU A 722 32.53 3.63 -31.14
C LEU A 722 32.10 5.01 -30.65
N ILE A 723 32.99 5.69 -29.95
CA ILE A 723 32.78 7.04 -29.44
C ILE A 723 32.58 8.05 -30.58
N ASP A 724 33.26 7.86 -31.71
CA ASP A 724 33.12 8.71 -32.90
C ASP A 724 31.75 8.57 -33.56
N ALA A 725 31.17 7.38 -33.51
CA ALA A 725 29.84 7.10 -34.06
C ALA A 725 28.70 7.66 -33.21
N ILE A 726 28.94 8.04 -31.95
CA ILE A 726 27.89 8.60 -31.08
C ILE A 726 27.43 9.95 -31.63
N PRO A 727 26.12 10.15 -31.89
CA PRO A 727 25.59 11.36 -32.50
C PRO A 727 25.74 12.57 -31.58
N ALA A 728 26.57 13.53 -31.97
CA ALA A 728 26.97 14.63 -31.09
C ALA A 728 25.94 15.78 -31.00
N ALA A 729 25.13 15.97 -32.04
CA ALA A 729 24.26 17.13 -32.19
C ALA A 729 23.06 17.15 -31.23
N HIS A 730 22.50 15.98 -30.90
CA HIS A 730 21.23 15.86 -30.18
C HIS A 730 21.29 15.06 -28.88
N LEU A 731 22.41 14.40 -28.59
CA LEU A 731 22.55 13.57 -27.40
C LEU A 731 22.54 14.43 -26.15
N GLU A 732 21.55 14.25 -25.27
CA GLU A 732 21.35 14.97 -24.02
C GLU A 732 21.85 14.16 -22.80
N ARG A 733 21.82 12.82 -22.88
CA ARG A 733 22.28 11.90 -21.83
C ARG A 733 23.12 10.75 -22.38
N LEU A 734 24.22 10.43 -21.71
CA LEU A 734 25.11 9.30 -22.03
C LEU A 734 25.45 8.49 -20.77
N GLU A 735 25.24 7.18 -20.79
CA GLU A 735 25.56 6.27 -19.68
C GLU A 735 26.51 5.18 -20.20
N LEU A 736 27.67 5.03 -19.56
CA LEU A 736 28.70 4.04 -19.91
C LEU A 736 29.01 3.19 -18.68
N SER A 737 28.86 1.88 -18.79
CA SER A 737 29.28 0.94 -17.75
C SER A 737 30.48 0.11 -18.22
N PHE A 738 31.51 0.04 -17.40
CA PHE A 738 32.74 -0.72 -17.56
C PHE A 738 32.74 -1.93 -16.61
N PHE A 739 33.77 -2.77 -16.69
CA PHE A 739 33.78 -4.06 -16.01
C PHE A 739 33.88 -3.92 -14.48
N ASP A 740 32.93 -4.55 -13.76
CA ASP A 740 32.98 -4.70 -12.31
C ASP A 740 33.71 -6.00 -11.96
N SER A 741 34.91 -5.89 -11.38
CA SER A 741 35.77 -7.03 -11.01
C SER A 741 35.41 -7.67 -9.67
N TYR A 742 34.39 -7.18 -8.95
CA TYR A 742 34.15 -7.51 -7.54
C TYR A 742 33.89 -9.01 -7.29
N LEU A 743 33.29 -9.73 -8.24
CA LEU A 743 33.04 -11.18 -8.12
C LEU A 743 34.31 -12.04 -8.10
N ALA A 744 35.47 -11.50 -8.51
CA ALA A 744 36.73 -12.23 -8.50
C ALA A 744 37.66 -11.86 -7.32
N SER A 745 37.32 -10.84 -6.51
CA SER A 745 38.20 -10.29 -5.46
C SER A 745 37.81 -10.70 -4.04
N GLN A 746 36.64 -11.30 -3.81
CA GLN A 746 36.27 -11.81 -2.47
C GLN A 746 37.26 -12.86 -1.92
N GLU A 747 38.02 -13.55 -2.77
CA GLU A 747 39.03 -14.52 -2.32
C GLU A 747 40.39 -13.91 -1.91
N ARG A 748 40.60 -12.58 -2.01
CA ARG A 748 41.90 -11.94 -1.68
C ARG A 748 41.87 -10.90 -0.56
N GLN A 749 40.76 -10.78 0.17
CA GLN A 749 40.54 -9.71 1.19
C GLN A 749 41.40 -9.77 2.47
N PHE A 750 42.48 -10.57 2.55
CA PHE A 750 43.25 -10.75 3.79
C PHE A 750 44.74 -10.39 3.73
N LEU A 751 45.23 -9.68 2.70
CA LEU A 751 46.66 -9.37 2.58
C LEU A 751 46.98 -7.85 2.61
N ASN A 752 47.44 -7.43 3.80
CA ASN A 752 48.37 -6.34 4.15
C ASN A 752 48.04 -4.87 3.78
N SER A 753 47.63 -4.10 4.80
CA SER A 753 47.60 -2.63 4.82
C SER A 753 48.98 -1.95 4.70
N ALA A 754 50.08 -2.70 4.82
CA ALA A 754 51.45 -2.16 4.74
C ALA A 754 51.92 -1.83 3.30
N VAL A 755 51.22 -2.26 2.25
CA VAL A 755 51.60 -2.01 0.83
C VAL A 755 50.97 -0.72 0.26
N ALA A 756 49.97 -0.14 0.93
CA ALA A 756 49.19 0.99 0.43
C ALA A 756 49.99 2.29 0.21
N ALA A 757 50.98 2.57 1.09
CA ALA A 757 51.76 3.82 0.99
C ALA A 757 52.70 3.85 -0.23
N ALA A 758 53.33 2.72 -0.59
CA ALA A 758 54.20 2.65 -1.77
C ALA A 758 53.40 2.63 -3.09
N ALA A 759 52.19 2.08 -3.07
CA ALA A 759 51.30 2.05 -4.22
C ALA A 759 50.80 3.46 -4.62
N THR A 760 50.55 4.34 -3.66
CA THR A 760 50.02 5.69 -3.90
C THR A 760 50.96 6.54 -4.76
N THR A 761 52.28 6.52 -4.49
CA THR A 761 53.28 7.27 -5.29
C THR A 761 53.41 6.73 -6.72
N ALA A 762 53.32 5.41 -6.90
CA ALA A 762 53.35 4.79 -8.22
C ALA A 762 52.09 5.15 -9.04
N ILE A 763 50.92 5.13 -8.41
CA ILE A 763 49.64 5.50 -9.02
C ILE A 763 49.65 6.96 -9.48
N GLN A 764 50.18 7.88 -8.65
CA GLN A 764 50.29 9.29 -9.02
C GLN A 764 51.20 9.50 -10.24
N THR A 765 52.33 8.78 -10.31
CA THR A 765 53.27 8.86 -11.43
C THR A 765 52.61 8.40 -12.74
N VAL A 766 51.82 7.31 -12.69
CA VAL A 766 51.02 6.84 -13.84
C VAL A 766 49.97 7.87 -14.26
N ALA A 767 49.29 8.50 -13.30
CA ALA A 767 48.29 9.53 -13.59
C ALA A 767 48.88 10.80 -14.21
N ASP A 768 50.09 11.22 -13.78
CA ASP A 768 50.76 12.39 -14.35
C ASP A 768 51.33 12.10 -15.75
N GLN A 769 51.85 10.87 -15.98
CA GLN A 769 52.21 10.42 -17.31
C GLN A 769 50.99 10.38 -18.25
N PHE A 770 49.85 9.86 -17.77
CA PHE A 770 48.62 9.86 -18.54
C PHE A 770 48.18 11.27 -18.95
N LEU A 771 48.31 12.28 -18.09
CA LEU A 771 48.01 13.66 -18.45
C LEU A 771 48.94 14.26 -19.51
N LEU A 772 50.21 13.80 -19.54
CA LEU A 772 51.15 14.16 -20.60
C LEU A 772 50.74 13.50 -21.90
N ASP A 773 50.42 12.21 -21.88
CA ASP A 773 49.94 11.47 -23.05
C ASP A 773 48.62 12.06 -23.58
N LEU A 774 47.76 12.55 -22.69
CA LEU A 774 46.54 13.25 -23.06
C LEU A 774 46.82 14.53 -23.86
N LYS A 775 47.96 15.21 -23.69
CA LYS A 775 48.30 16.39 -24.51
C LYS A 775 48.57 16.00 -25.97
N ASP A 776 49.10 14.82 -26.20
CA ASP A 776 49.40 14.31 -27.55
C ASP A 776 48.15 13.71 -28.21
N VAL A 777 47.23 13.19 -27.40
CA VAL A 777 45.97 12.56 -27.85
C VAL A 777 44.83 13.58 -28.01
N VAL A 778 44.75 14.64 -27.19
CA VAL A 778 43.69 15.68 -27.28
C VAL A 778 43.53 16.29 -28.68
N PRO A 779 44.59 16.61 -29.45
CA PRO A 779 44.45 17.15 -30.79
C PRO A 779 43.70 16.25 -31.78
N SER A 780 43.75 14.91 -31.62
CA SER A 780 42.98 14.00 -32.49
C SER A 780 41.50 14.03 -32.12
N TYR A 781 41.16 13.96 -30.84
CA TYR A 781 39.76 14.04 -30.36
C TYR A 781 39.13 15.42 -30.58
N MET A 782 39.91 16.51 -30.51
CA MET A 782 39.41 17.86 -30.78
C MET A 782 39.00 18.09 -32.24
N ARG A 783 39.42 17.24 -33.19
CA ARG A 783 38.97 17.29 -34.58
C ARG A 783 37.57 16.70 -34.78
N GLN A 784 37.06 15.98 -33.80
CA GLN A 784 35.75 15.32 -33.85
C GLN A 784 34.63 16.28 -33.41
N GLU A 785 33.39 15.91 -33.76
CA GLU A 785 32.22 16.70 -33.37
C GLU A 785 32.04 16.75 -31.85
N ARG A 786 31.79 17.95 -31.33
CA ARG A 786 31.55 18.19 -29.91
C ARG A 786 30.11 17.84 -29.54
N PHE A 787 29.92 17.18 -28.40
CA PHE A 787 28.62 16.90 -27.79
C PHE A 787 28.03 18.18 -27.19
N LEU A 788 27.47 19.05 -28.03
CA LEU A 788 26.95 20.36 -27.62
C LEU A 788 25.57 20.28 -26.95
N ALA A 789 24.87 19.16 -27.08
CA ALA A 789 23.57 18.93 -26.42
C ALA A 789 23.71 18.13 -25.10
N LEU A 790 24.86 17.51 -24.85
CA LEU A 790 25.04 16.55 -23.76
C LEU A 790 25.13 17.26 -22.42
N LYS A 791 24.16 16.97 -21.56
CA LYS A 791 24.00 17.57 -20.24
C LYS A 791 24.29 16.59 -19.11
N GLU A 792 23.97 15.31 -19.27
CA GLU A 792 24.16 14.28 -18.25
C GLU A 792 25.08 13.16 -18.76
N ILE A 793 26.08 12.80 -17.96
CA ILE A 793 26.91 11.62 -18.17
C ILE A 793 26.80 10.70 -16.95
N ALA A 794 26.69 9.40 -17.15
CA ALA A 794 26.78 8.39 -16.10
C ALA A 794 27.91 7.40 -16.42
N ILE A 795 28.77 7.12 -15.45
CA ILE A 795 29.91 6.21 -15.58
C ILE A 795 29.84 5.19 -14.45
N THR A 796 29.87 3.90 -14.78
CA THR A 796 29.83 2.81 -13.80
C THR A 796 31.01 1.85 -13.98
N GLY A 797 31.70 1.41 -12.94
CA GLY A 797 32.75 0.37 -13.02
C GLY A 797 34.18 0.88 -13.27
N GLY A 798 35.15 -0.07 -13.42
CA GLY A 798 36.58 0.22 -13.64
C GLY A 798 37.59 -0.79 -13.05
N GLY A 799 37.32 -2.09 -12.93
CA GLY A 799 38.21 -2.99 -12.15
C GLY A 799 39.69 -3.11 -12.58
N ILE A 800 40.62 -3.15 -11.60
CA ILE A 800 42.11 -3.18 -11.70
C ILE A 800 42.72 -4.45 -12.35
N LYS A 801 41.99 -5.25 -13.13
CA LYS A 801 42.62 -6.43 -13.79
C LYS A 801 43.43 -6.03 -15.02
N GLY A 802 44.67 -5.60 -14.77
CA GLY A 802 45.86 -5.80 -15.60
C GLY A 802 45.98 -5.01 -16.91
N ASP A 803 45.00 -5.08 -17.80
CA ASP A 803 45.13 -4.58 -19.19
C ASP A 803 43.93 -3.75 -19.69
N ASP A 804 42.79 -3.73 -18.99
CA ASP A 804 41.53 -3.13 -19.50
C ASP A 804 41.19 -1.73 -18.94
N ASN A 805 41.94 -1.25 -17.94
CA ASN A 805 41.80 0.10 -17.38
C ASN A 805 42.67 1.08 -18.15
N ASP A 806 42.38 1.24 -19.44
CA ASP A 806 43.00 2.30 -20.23
C ASP A 806 42.30 3.64 -19.90
N PRO A 807 42.96 4.56 -19.18
CA PRO A 807 42.40 5.87 -18.92
C PRO A 807 42.09 6.66 -20.21
N LEU A 808 42.66 6.29 -21.37
CA LEU A 808 42.27 6.86 -22.67
C LEU A 808 40.79 6.61 -23.00
N ARG A 809 40.13 5.62 -22.38
CA ARG A 809 38.69 5.41 -22.60
C ARG A 809 37.85 6.60 -22.16
N LEU A 810 38.22 7.36 -21.12
CA LEU A 810 37.45 8.57 -20.78
C LEU A 810 37.92 9.83 -21.52
N SER A 811 38.92 9.75 -22.40
CA SER A 811 39.43 10.91 -23.16
C SER A 811 38.35 11.61 -24.00
N PHE A 812 37.26 10.90 -24.36
CA PHE A 812 36.13 11.48 -25.08
C PHE A 812 35.44 12.63 -24.33
N LEU A 813 35.61 12.72 -22.99
CA LEU A 813 35.07 13.82 -22.20
C LEU A 813 35.56 15.20 -22.69
N VAL A 814 36.69 15.26 -23.40
CA VAL A 814 37.19 16.46 -24.12
C VAL A 814 36.15 17.02 -25.12
N ARG A 815 35.24 16.18 -25.63
CA ARG A 815 34.17 16.55 -26.56
C ARG A 815 32.91 17.03 -25.87
N CYS A 816 32.86 17.07 -24.53
CA CYS A 816 31.63 17.26 -23.74
C CYS A 816 31.60 18.60 -22.96
N PRO A 817 31.80 19.77 -23.60
CA PRO A 817 32.01 21.04 -22.88
C PRO A 817 30.75 21.58 -22.17
N ARG A 818 29.59 20.94 -22.35
CA ARG A 818 28.30 21.38 -21.82
C ARG A 818 27.68 20.43 -20.81
N VAL A 819 28.41 19.41 -20.37
CA VAL A 819 27.94 18.50 -19.33
C VAL A 819 27.78 19.28 -18.03
N GLU A 820 26.58 19.18 -17.46
CA GLU A 820 26.15 19.82 -16.22
C GLU A 820 26.13 18.79 -15.08
N ARG A 821 25.72 17.54 -15.37
CA ARG A 821 25.60 16.46 -14.40
C ARG A 821 26.47 15.26 -14.74
N ILE A 822 27.18 14.74 -13.73
CA ILE A 822 27.88 13.46 -13.80
C ILE A 822 27.37 12.51 -12.71
N ARG A 823 27.12 11.25 -13.08
CA ARG A 823 26.77 10.18 -12.16
C ARG A 823 27.86 9.12 -12.16
N LEU A 824 28.29 8.69 -10.99
CA LEU A 824 29.38 7.73 -10.80
C LEU A 824 28.86 6.54 -9.98
N ASP A 825 29.26 5.33 -10.35
CA ASP A 825 28.91 4.12 -9.61
C ASP A 825 30.06 3.12 -9.68
N SER A 826 30.43 2.49 -8.58
CA SER A 826 31.38 1.36 -8.59
C SER A 826 32.74 1.67 -9.24
N LEU A 827 33.29 2.87 -9.04
CA LEU A 827 34.62 3.24 -9.55
C LEU A 827 35.73 2.49 -8.83
N ASP A 828 36.88 2.36 -9.48
CA ASP A 828 38.12 1.83 -8.89
C ASP A 828 39.09 2.95 -8.45
N ASP A 829 40.10 2.57 -7.66
CA ASP A 829 41.10 3.47 -7.09
C ASP A 829 41.87 4.27 -8.16
N LEU A 830 42.24 3.65 -9.30
CA LEU A 830 43.00 4.32 -10.35
C LEU A 830 42.13 5.36 -11.04
N THR A 831 40.90 5.00 -11.42
CA THR A 831 39.93 5.94 -12.03
C THR A 831 39.70 7.16 -11.16
N LEU A 832 39.58 6.99 -9.85
CA LEU A 832 39.39 8.10 -8.92
C LEU A 832 40.59 9.08 -8.87
N VAL A 833 41.81 8.64 -9.19
CA VAL A 833 43.00 9.53 -9.17
C VAL A 833 43.05 10.46 -10.39
N TRP A 834 42.73 9.97 -11.59
CA TRP A 834 42.91 10.75 -12.82
C TRP A 834 41.62 11.37 -13.36
N LEU A 835 40.45 10.77 -13.14
CA LEU A 835 39.16 11.31 -13.57
C LEU A 835 38.95 12.77 -13.14
N PRO A 836 39.30 13.18 -11.91
CA PRO A 836 39.10 14.57 -11.50
C PRO A 836 39.92 15.58 -12.29
N LYS A 837 41.18 15.23 -12.60
CA LYS A 837 42.08 16.09 -13.39
C LYS A 837 41.53 16.27 -14.81
N LEU A 838 40.93 15.21 -15.36
CA LEU A 838 40.28 15.23 -16.67
C LEU A 838 39.02 16.11 -16.65
N LEU A 839 38.07 15.84 -15.75
CA LEU A 839 36.80 16.58 -15.63
C LEU A 839 37.01 18.09 -15.51
N ARG A 840 37.97 18.51 -14.68
CA ARG A 840 38.33 19.94 -14.49
C ARG A 840 38.74 20.64 -15.78
N LYS A 841 39.43 19.92 -16.65
CA LYS A 841 39.94 20.47 -17.92
C LYS A 841 38.87 20.51 -19.00
N VAL A 842 37.93 19.56 -18.99
CA VAL A 842 37.08 19.29 -20.17
C VAL A 842 35.59 19.57 -19.97
N CYS A 843 35.10 19.58 -18.73
CA CYS A 843 33.69 19.79 -18.40
C CYS A 843 33.53 21.10 -17.58
N PRO A 844 33.73 22.28 -18.19
CA PRO A 844 33.70 23.56 -17.48
C PRO A 844 32.31 23.95 -16.98
N LYS A 845 31.25 23.23 -17.37
CA LYS A 845 29.88 23.46 -16.91
C LYS A 845 29.40 22.50 -15.82
N LEU A 846 30.27 21.62 -15.36
CA LEU A 846 29.92 20.55 -14.45
C LEU A 846 29.64 21.11 -13.06
N ASP A 847 28.39 21.01 -12.62
CA ASP A 847 27.90 21.52 -11.34
C ASP A 847 27.08 20.48 -10.55
N CYS A 848 26.77 19.30 -11.10
CA CYS A 848 26.09 18.23 -10.38
C CYS A 848 26.90 16.92 -10.39
N LEU A 849 27.21 16.38 -9.21
CA LEU A 849 27.85 15.08 -9.02
C LEU A 849 26.94 14.17 -8.17
N GLU A 850 26.64 12.99 -8.69
CA GLU A 850 25.93 11.95 -7.95
C GLU A 850 26.72 10.64 -7.98
N TRP A 851 27.28 10.25 -6.84
CA TRP A 851 28.01 9.00 -6.68
C TRP A 851 27.19 8.05 -5.80
N THR A 852 26.75 6.92 -6.34
CA THR A 852 25.74 6.06 -5.70
C THR A 852 26.30 4.89 -4.91
N LYS A 853 27.44 4.31 -5.33
CA LYS A 853 28.11 3.22 -4.59
C LYS A 853 29.61 3.35 -4.73
N SER A 854 30.31 3.20 -3.60
CA SER A 854 31.74 2.91 -3.62
C SER A 854 31.95 1.40 -3.48
N ILE A 855 32.81 0.84 -4.33
CA ILE A 855 33.35 -0.52 -4.19
C ILE A 855 34.75 -0.49 -3.55
N CYS A 856 35.36 0.69 -3.50
CA CYS A 856 36.73 0.86 -3.08
C CYS A 856 36.88 0.72 -1.56
N ILE A 857 37.52 -0.37 -1.16
CA ILE A 857 37.90 -0.63 0.23
C ILE A 857 39.04 0.33 0.65
N ASN A 858 39.78 0.88 -0.33
CA ASN A 858 40.95 1.72 -0.15
C ASN A 858 40.76 3.13 -0.75
N ASP A 859 39.53 3.64 -0.83
CA ASP A 859 39.30 5.04 -1.23
C ASP A 859 40.23 5.94 -0.40
N THR A 860 41.30 6.50 -0.96
CA THR A 860 42.10 7.46 -0.20
C THR A 860 41.36 8.78 -0.21
N GLU A 861 41.50 9.54 0.87
CA GLU A 861 40.83 10.83 0.96
C GLU A 861 41.27 11.78 -0.17
N GLU A 862 42.52 11.68 -0.64
CA GLU A 862 43.07 12.45 -1.75
C GLU A 862 42.33 12.23 -3.07
N CYS A 863 41.85 11.01 -3.33
CA CYS A 863 41.04 10.69 -4.49
C CYS A 863 39.70 11.44 -4.46
N ILE A 864 39.04 11.44 -3.30
CA ILE A 864 37.78 12.15 -3.06
C ILE A 864 38.00 13.66 -3.20
N VAL A 865 39.07 14.20 -2.60
CA VAL A 865 39.50 15.61 -2.72
C VAL A 865 39.69 16.01 -4.18
N GLY A 866 40.38 15.16 -4.94
CA GLY A 866 40.57 15.34 -6.37
C GLY A 866 39.23 15.56 -7.04
N LEU A 867 38.31 14.62 -6.87
CA LEU A 867 36.98 14.61 -7.49
C LEU A 867 36.15 15.83 -7.13
N ILE A 868 36.16 16.24 -5.86
CA ILE A 868 35.46 17.45 -5.41
C ILE A 868 36.06 18.69 -6.07
N ARG A 869 37.38 18.77 -6.24
CA ARG A 869 38.05 19.86 -6.95
C ARG A 869 37.93 19.80 -8.48
N ALA A 870 37.19 18.82 -9.01
CA ALA A 870 37.04 18.64 -10.45
C ALA A 870 36.13 19.70 -11.10
N THR A 871 35.23 20.32 -10.35
CA THR A 871 34.39 21.40 -10.88
C THR A 871 35.19 22.72 -11.01
N THR A 872 34.86 23.52 -12.01
CA THR A 872 35.38 24.89 -12.17
C THR A 872 34.35 25.97 -11.83
N LEU A 873 33.06 25.59 -11.80
CA LEU A 873 31.97 26.48 -11.39
C LEU A 873 31.65 26.37 -9.90
N GLY A 874 32.06 25.25 -9.27
CA GLY A 874 31.55 24.81 -7.99
C GLY A 874 30.37 23.86 -8.16
N TRP A 875 30.25 22.90 -7.26
CA TRP A 875 29.12 21.97 -7.24
C TRP A 875 27.88 22.72 -6.75
N LYS A 876 26.80 22.58 -7.50
CA LYS A 876 25.42 22.89 -7.13
C LYS A 876 24.77 21.71 -6.41
N GLU A 877 24.96 20.49 -6.91
CA GLU A 877 24.49 19.26 -6.25
C GLU A 877 25.66 18.29 -6.09
N LEU A 878 25.90 17.84 -4.86
CA LEU A 878 26.92 16.85 -4.52
C LEU A 878 26.29 15.73 -3.69
N ARG A 879 26.14 14.55 -4.28
CA ARG A 879 25.64 13.34 -3.61
C ARG A 879 26.74 12.30 -3.58
N LEU A 880 27.09 11.83 -2.40
CA LEU A 880 28.19 10.91 -2.14
C LEU A 880 27.66 9.69 -1.38
N PRO A 881 28.14 8.48 -1.71
CA PRO A 881 27.69 7.26 -1.07
C PRO A 881 28.33 7.13 0.31
N ASN A 882 28.20 5.96 0.92
CA ASN A 882 28.93 5.65 2.15
C ASN A 882 30.45 5.59 1.88
N LEU A 883 31.16 6.69 2.19
CA LEU A 883 32.60 6.85 2.00
C LEU A 883 33.30 6.83 3.36
N TYR A 884 33.92 5.69 3.69
CA TYR A 884 34.61 5.51 4.97
C TYR A 884 35.80 6.45 5.17
N THR A 885 36.36 7.01 4.09
CA THR A 885 37.54 7.88 4.11
C THR A 885 37.21 9.35 3.85
N PHE A 886 35.92 9.71 3.80
CA PHE A 886 35.53 11.11 3.71
C PHE A 886 35.85 11.82 5.04
N GLY A 887 36.88 12.67 5.03
CA GLY A 887 37.39 13.40 6.19
C GLY A 887 37.59 14.90 5.93
N MET A 888 38.45 15.53 6.75
CA MET A 888 38.71 16.97 6.75
C MET A 888 39.22 17.51 5.40
N LEU A 889 40.12 16.80 4.71
CA LEU A 889 40.65 17.25 3.43
C LEU A 889 39.56 17.28 2.36
N ALA A 890 38.73 16.22 2.32
CA ALA A 890 37.61 16.14 1.39
C ALA A 890 36.61 17.27 1.63
N LEU A 891 36.28 17.56 2.90
CA LEU A 891 35.41 18.69 3.21
C LEU A 891 36.04 20.04 2.88
N THR A 892 37.32 20.24 3.21
CA THR A 892 38.05 21.47 2.85
C THR A 892 37.96 21.73 1.35
N ALA A 893 38.10 20.68 0.52
CA ALA A 893 37.90 20.79 -0.91
C ALA A 893 36.48 21.23 -1.31
N VAL A 894 35.43 20.77 -0.60
CA VAL A 894 34.05 21.25 -0.82
C VAL A 894 33.96 22.74 -0.54
N LEU A 895 34.51 23.19 0.59
CA LEU A 895 34.46 24.58 1.03
C LEU A 895 35.23 25.51 0.08
N GLU A 896 36.40 25.09 -0.38
CA GLU A 896 37.21 25.87 -1.31
C GLU A 896 36.55 26.06 -2.69
N THR A 897 35.83 25.04 -3.18
CA THR A 897 35.42 25.00 -4.59
C THR A 897 33.96 25.27 -4.83
N SER A 898 33.10 24.90 -3.89
CA SER A 898 31.66 24.72 -4.17
C SER A 898 30.74 25.46 -3.22
N VAL A 899 31.29 26.06 -2.16
CA VAL A 899 30.51 26.63 -1.06
C VAL A 899 29.55 27.73 -1.48
N GLU A 900 29.91 28.52 -2.50
CA GLU A 900 29.11 29.62 -3.03
C GLU A 900 28.05 29.18 -4.06
N THR A 901 28.09 27.92 -4.51
CA THR A 901 27.14 27.36 -5.50
C THR A 901 26.30 26.22 -4.96
N MET A 902 26.74 25.57 -3.88
CA MET A 902 26.14 24.36 -3.33
C MET A 902 24.69 24.62 -2.90
N GLU A 903 23.75 23.90 -3.53
CA GLU A 903 22.34 23.84 -3.16
C GLU A 903 21.99 22.52 -2.48
N VAL A 904 22.61 21.40 -2.87
CA VAL A 904 22.34 20.08 -2.30
C VAL A 904 23.66 19.38 -1.94
N LEU A 905 23.81 19.01 -0.67
CA LEU A 905 24.87 18.13 -0.21
C LEU A 905 24.23 16.90 0.44
N SER A 906 24.52 15.72 -0.09
CA SER A 906 24.06 14.44 0.44
C SER A 906 25.26 13.53 0.65
N ILE A 907 25.50 13.13 1.89
CA ILE A 907 26.62 12.27 2.26
C ILE A 907 26.05 11.13 3.10
N GLU A 908 26.04 9.91 2.57
CA GLU A 908 25.50 8.79 3.34
C GLU A 908 26.35 8.48 4.58
N SER A 909 27.68 8.65 4.49
CA SER A 909 28.62 8.47 5.61
C SER A 909 29.83 9.38 5.49
N ALA A 910 30.19 10.02 6.59
CA ALA A 910 31.30 10.96 6.72
C ALA A 910 32.39 10.38 7.64
N GLY A 911 33.09 9.35 7.16
CA GLY A 911 33.86 8.41 8.00
C GLY A 911 34.84 9.02 9.00
N TYR A 912 35.52 10.13 8.66
CA TYR A 912 36.52 10.77 9.53
C TYR A 912 36.28 12.27 9.76
N LEU A 913 35.07 12.78 9.54
CA LEU A 913 34.81 14.18 9.86
C LEU A 913 34.78 14.41 11.37
N GLU A 914 35.53 15.40 11.80
CA GLU A 914 35.38 15.96 13.14
C GLU A 914 34.20 16.94 13.16
N TRP A 915 33.80 17.33 14.36
CA TRP A 915 32.67 18.24 14.53
C TRP A 915 32.97 19.66 14.02
N SER A 916 34.24 20.09 14.11
CA SER A 916 34.73 21.40 13.65
C SER A 916 34.61 21.52 12.13
N ASP A 917 34.90 20.44 11.41
CA ASP A 917 34.73 20.34 9.96
C ASP A 917 33.27 20.60 9.57
N THR A 918 32.33 19.90 10.22
CA THR A 918 30.89 20.11 9.97
C THR A 918 30.47 21.55 10.26
N LEU A 919 31.06 22.19 11.28
CA LEU A 919 30.79 23.59 11.61
C LEU A 919 31.33 24.56 10.54
N ASP A 920 32.51 24.30 9.98
CA ASP A 920 33.07 25.07 8.86
C ASP A 920 32.13 25.04 7.64
N LEU A 921 31.51 23.90 7.37
CA LEU A 921 30.49 23.77 6.33
C LEU A 921 29.26 24.63 6.58
N LEU A 922 28.67 24.54 7.77
CA LEU A 922 27.45 25.27 8.12
C LEU A 922 27.67 26.79 8.17
N SER A 923 28.88 27.24 8.50
CA SER A 923 29.27 28.66 8.56
C SER A 923 29.68 29.24 7.21
N SER A 924 29.85 28.41 6.17
CA SER A 924 30.29 28.87 4.85
C SER A 924 29.23 28.73 3.75
N ALA A 925 28.39 27.69 3.76
CA ALA A 925 27.53 27.30 2.63
C ALA A 925 26.18 28.08 2.50
N LYS A 926 26.23 29.37 2.14
CA LYS A 926 25.06 30.27 2.10
C LYS A 926 23.89 29.83 1.21
N LYS A 927 24.18 29.16 0.09
CA LYS A 927 23.16 28.74 -0.88
C LYS A 927 22.59 27.35 -0.62
N LEU A 928 23.07 26.66 0.42
CA LEU A 928 22.66 25.31 0.71
C LEU A 928 21.15 25.27 1.00
N ARG A 929 20.45 24.40 0.26
CA ARG A 929 19.01 24.16 0.36
C ARG A 929 18.70 22.81 0.99
N ARG A 930 19.57 21.82 0.78
CA ARG A 930 19.39 20.47 1.33
C ARG A 930 20.72 19.93 1.83
N LEU A 931 20.76 19.54 3.09
CA LEU A 931 21.85 18.76 3.70
C LEU A 931 21.27 17.43 4.15
N GLU A 932 21.68 16.35 3.49
CA GLU A 932 21.16 14.99 3.68
C GLU A 932 22.28 14.08 4.20
N GLY A 933 21.98 13.30 5.24
CA GLY A 933 22.87 12.24 5.74
C GLY A 933 22.52 10.89 5.12
N ALA A 934 22.81 9.79 5.82
CA ALA A 934 22.27 8.48 5.49
C ALA A 934 20.73 8.52 5.36
N GLY A 935 20.14 7.67 4.52
CA GLY A 935 18.67 7.47 4.49
C GLY A 935 18.18 6.54 5.61
N ASP A 936 16.87 6.60 5.94
CA ASP A 936 16.21 5.65 6.85
C ASP A 936 16.47 4.20 6.37
N GLY A 937 16.98 3.35 7.26
CA GLY A 937 17.30 1.95 6.94
C GLY A 937 18.57 1.75 6.12
N GLN A 938 19.33 2.80 5.79
CA GLN A 938 20.60 2.72 5.05
C GLN A 938 21.84 2.77 5.96
N VAL A 939 21.67 2.97 7.28
CA VAL A 939 22.80 3.03 8.22
C VAL A 939 23.46 1.65 8.34
N ARG A 940 24.67 1.53 7.79
CA ARG A 940 25.59 0.38 7.86
C ARG A 940 26.54 0.47 9.07
N GLN A 941 27.29 -0.60 9.34
CA GLN A 941 28.16 -0.75 10.53
C GLN A 941 29.13 0.41 10.78
N PHE A 942 29.72 1.00 9.73
CA PHE A 942 30.67 2.13 9.87
C PHE A 942 30.13 3.43 9.27
N THR A 943 28.81 3.60 9.31
CA THR A 943 28.20 4.86 8.86
C THR A 943 28.46 5.93 9.92
N ALA A 944 29.28 6.91 9.60
CA ALA A 944 29.49 8.10 10.42
C ALA A 944 28.50 9.18 9.97
N GLU A 945 27.59 9.55 10.86
CA GLU A 945 26.63 10.62 10.61
C GLU A 945 27.32 11.98 10.71
N LEU A 946 26.89 12.96 9.89
CA LEU A 946 27.30 14.35 10.07
C LEU A 946 26.87 14.83 11.46
N PHE A 947 27.81 15.40 12.23
CA PHE A 947 27.51 15.88 13.57
C PHE A 947 28.24 17.17 13.94
N VAL A 948 27.63 17.92 14.84
CA VAL A 948 28.21 19.14 15.46
C VAL A 948 28.31 18.91 16.96
N ASP A 949 29.45 19.26 17.54
CA ASP A 949 29.65 19.35 18.97
C ASP A 949 29.22 20.74 19.44
N ALA A 950 28.05 20.81 20.11
CA ALA A 950 27.47 22.08 20.46
C ALA A 950 28.29 22.85 21.50
N PHE A 951 28.92 22.16 22.45
CA PHE A 951 29.67 22.81 23.53
C PHE A 951 30.96 23.40 23.00
N ASP A 952 31.74 22.62 22.26
CA ASP A 952 33.02 23.10 21.74
C ASP A 952 32.81 24.21 20.69
N ALA A 953 31.78 24.09 19.84
CA ALA A 953 31.40 25.15 18.90
C ALA A 953 31.01 26.47 19.60
N TYR A 954 30.33 26.39 20.75
CA TYR A 954 29.99 27.56 21.56
C TYR A 954 31.22 28.18 22.22
N GLN A 955 32.15 27.37 22.74
CA GLN A 955 33.40 27.87 23.33
C GLN A 955 34.24 28.63 22.30
N GLU A 956 34.33 28.13 21.07
CA GLU A 956 35.03 28.85 19.98
C GLU A 956 34.36 30.20 19.66
N TYR A 957 33.02 30.24 19.65
CA TYR A 957 32.25 31.46 19.44
C TYR A 957 32.51 32.51 20.55
N VAL A 958 32.43 32.12 21.83
CA VAL A 958 32.64 33.05 22.96
C VAL A 958 34.11 33.45 23.12
N GLY A 959 35.04 32.54 22.78
CA GLY A 959 36.48 32.80 22.77
C GLY A 959 36.92 33.86 21.76
N GLY A 960 36.04 34.30 20.87
CA GLY A 960 36.26 35.39 19.92
C GLY A 960 37.29 35.07 18.83
N GLN A 961 37.62 33.79 18.64
CA GLN A 961 38.64 33.37 17.68
C GLN A 961 38.12 33.40 16.23
N GLN A 962 36.83 33.10 16.01
CA GLN A 962 36.20 33.07 14.69
C GLN A 962 34.67 33.23 14.80
N ASP A 963 34.01 33.89 13.83
CA ASP A 963 32.54 33.91 13.76
C ASP A 963 32.04 32.53 13.28
N ARG A 964 31.58 31.72 14.22
CA ARG A 964 31.05 30.37 13.98
C ARG A 964 29.54 30.35 13.68
N SER A 965 28.94 31.50 13.38
CA SER A 965 27.52 31.57 13.06
C SER A 965 27.19 30.81 11.76
N TRP A 966 26.09 30.07 11.75
CA TRP A 966 25.62 29.39 10.56
C TRP A 966 25.06 30.40 9.57
N VAL A 967 25.48 30.30 8.32
CA VAL A 967 25.10 31.23 7.23
C VAL A 967 23.97 30.67 6.37
N LEU A 968 23.38 29.55 6.78
CA LEU A 968 22.24 28.92 6.14
C LEU A 968 21.01 29.85 6.25
N GLY A 969 20.59 30.41 5.11
CA GLY A 969 19.52 31.39 5.04
C GLY A 969 18.12 30.79 4.82
N PRO A 970 17.14 31.63 4.43
CA PRO A 970 15.77 31.20 4.13
C PRO A 970 15.62 30.18 2.99
N SER A 971 16.66 29.96 2.19
CA SER A 971 16.67 28.98 1.12
C SER A 971 16.78 27.53 1.61
N MET A 972 17.19 27.32 2.87
CA MET A 972 17.33 25.99 3.44
C MET A 972 15.96 25.32 3.59
N GLU A 973 15.78 24.15 2.98
CA GLU A 973 14.52 23.39 2.95
C GLU A 973 14.60 22.06 3.71
N TYR A 974 15.76 21.41 3.72
CA TYR A 974 15.96 20.11 4.36
C TYR A 974 17.29 20.08 5.11
N LEU A 975 17.27 19.87 6.43
CA LEU A 975 18.48 19.80 7.26
C LEU A 975 18.50 18.48 8.04
N GLN A 976 19.51 17.65 7.78
CA GLN A 976 19.78 16.44 8.55
C GLN A 976 21.19 16.45 9.13
N LEU A 977 21.31 16.48 10.45
CA LEU A 977 22.60 16.35 11.17
C LEU A 977 22.37 16.01 12.65
N SER A 978 23.36 15.38 13.28
CA SER A 978 23.37 15.08 14.71
C SER A 978 23.97 16.23 15.53
N ILE A 979 23.28 16.73 16.56
CA ILE A 979 23.82 17.78 17.44
C ILE A 979 24.21 17.17 18.79
N GLN A 980 25.50 16.90 18.98
CA GLN A 980 26.06 16.18 20.12
C GLN A 980 26.68 17.11 21.16
N ARG A 981 27.02 16.55 22.33
CA ARG A 981 27.67 17.23 23.46
C ARG A 981 26.99 18.54 23.88
N VAL A 982 25.68 18.64 23.66
CA VAL A 982 24.86 19.65 24.32
C VAL A 982 24.90 19.37 25.83
N PRO A 983 25.27 20.34 26.69
CA PRO A 983 25.25 20.10 28.13
C PRO A 983 23.82 19.91 28.62
N ARG A 984 23.59 18.77 29.25
CA ARG A 984 22.28 18.28 29.66
C ARG A 984 22.35 17.71 31.08
N PRO A 985 22.53 18.56 32.11
CA PRO A 985 22.54 18.08 33.50
C PRO A 985 21.19 17.55 33.96
N ASP A 986 20.14 17.77 33.18
CA ASP A 986 18.85 17.13 33.34
C ASP A 986 18.84 15.65 32.89
N VAL A 987 19.79 15.23 32.06
CA VAL A 987 19.97 13.86 31.58
C VAL A 987 21.11 13.23 32.38
N VAL A 988 20.77 12.41 33.38
CA VAL A 988 21.78 11.85 34.31
C VAL A 988 22.04 10.36 34.13
N CYS A 989 21.14 9.66 33.46
CA CYS A 989 21.27 8.23 33.20
C CYS A 989 20.73 7.87 31.81
N ARG A 990 21.05 6.67 31.34
CA ARG A 990 20.49 6.08 30.11
C ARG A 990 19.04 5.67 30.31
N GLN A 991 18.36 5.28 29.24
CA GLN A 991 17.03 4.64 29.34
C GLN A 991 17.05 3.43 30.29
N SER A 992 18.16 2.68 30.33
CA SER A 992 18.34 1.52 31.22
C SER A 992 18.48 1.90 32.70
N GLY A 993 18.63 3.19 33.00
CA GLY A 993 18.92 3.70 34.34
C GLY A 993 20.38 3.55 34.74
N ARG A 994 21.24 3.02 33.86
CA ARG A 994 22.70 3.05 34.06
C ARG A 994 23.23 4.46 33.87
N ASP A 995 24.31 4.78 34.56
CA ASP A 995 24.98 6.07 34.41
C ASP A 995 25.40 6.31 32.96
N LEU A 996 25.38 7.58 32.55
CA LEU A 996 25.98 7.96 31.27
C LEU A 996 27.49 7.72 31.34
N LEU A 997 28.08 7.18 30.27
CA LEU A 997 29.54 6.99 30.20
C LEU A 997 30.31 8.32 30.18
N PHE A 998 29.63 9.45 29.98
CA PHE A 998 30.23 10.77 29.90
C PHE A 998 29.81 11.61 31.11
N THR A 999 30.76 11.92 31.98
CA THR A 999 30.58 12.87 33.09
C THR A 999 30.76 14.29 32.56
N GLN A 1000 29.71 15.11 32.66
CA GLN A 1000 29.81 16.54 32.35
C GLN A 1000 30.67 17.25 33.39
N THR A 1001 31.50 18.18 32.95
CA THR A 1001 32.24 19.10 33.84
C THR A 1001 31.29 20.11 34.50
N ASP A 1002 31.65 20.67 35.65
CA ASP A 1002 30.83 21.70 36.30
C ASP A 1002 30.65 22.93 35.39
N GLN A 1003 31.67 23.28 34.60
CA GLN A 1003 31.61 24.34 33.60
C GLN A 1003 30.57 24.06 32.51
N GLU A 1004 30.51 22.83 31.98
CA GLU A 1004 29.47 22.44 31.00
C GLU A 1004 28.06 22.61 31.58
N ARG A 1005 27.87 22.30 32.87
CA ARG A 1005 26.56 22.44 33.53
C ARG A 1005 26.11 23.89 33.65
N GLU A 1006 27.03 24.80 33.94
CA GLU A 1006 26.76 26.25 34.05
C GLU A 1006 26.35 26.84 32.69
N LEU A 1007 27.01 26.42 31.61
CA LEU A 1007 26.83 26.98 30.26
C LEU A 1007 25.70 26.35 29.44
N ARG A 1008 24.98 25.36 29.99
CA ARG A 1008 23.98 24.55 29.26
C ARG A 1008 22.96 25.35 28.44
N TYR A 1009 22.45 26.47 28.98
CA TYR A 1009 21.41 27.24 28.30
C TYR A 1009 22.00 28.17 27.27
N GLU A 1010 23.20 28.67 27.49
CA GLU A 1010 23.86 29.55 26.54
C GLU A 1010 24.22 28.78 25.27
N VAL A 1011 24.79 27.58 25.43
CA VAL A 1011 25.09 26.65 24.32
C VAL A 1011 23.84 26.34 23.50
N GLN A 1012 22.74 25.99 24.17
CA GLN A 1012 21.49 25.65 23.48
C GLN A 1012 20.84 26.86 22.79
N ARG A 1013 20.75 28.01 23.46
CA ARG A 1013 20.21 29.24 22.86
C ARG A 1013 21.02 29.68 21.67
N TRP A 1014 22.34 29.48 21.71
CA TRP A 1014 23.21 29.71 20.56
C TRP A 1014 22.85 28.82 19.37
N ILE A 1015 22.72 27.51 19.56
CA ILE A 1015 22.27 26.58 18.48
C ILE A 1015 20.87 26.95 17.96
N TYR A 1016 19.91 27.28 18.83
CA TYR A 1016 18.58 27.73 18.40
C TYR A 1016 18.63 28.99 17.56
N THR A 1017 19.48 29.94 17.94
CA THR A 1017 19.70 31.14 17.15
C THR A 1017 20.20 30.79 15.75
N GLN A 1018 21.07 29.80 15.61
CA GLN A 1018 21.53 29.36 14.29
C GLN A 1018 20.41 28.71 13.46
N LEU A 1019 19.64 27.79 14.05
CA LEU A 1019 18.50 27.14 13.37
C LEU A 1019 17.40 28.13 12.97
N SER A 1020 17.13 29.16 13.79
CA SER A 1020 16.08 30.15 13.55
C SER A 1020 16.20 30.93 12.24
N ARG A 1021 17.42 31.01 11.69
CA ARG A 1021 17.72 31.74 10.46
C ARG A 1021 17.17 31.04 9.20
N MET A 1022 16.87 29.75 9.30
CA MET A 1022 16.44 28.90 8.18
C MET A 1022 14.92 28.94 7.97
N THR A 1023 14.33 30.13 7.76
CA THR A 1023 12.86 30.30 7.78
C THR A 1023 12.09 29.51 6.71
N GLY A 1024 12.77 29.06 5.64
CA GLY A 1024 12.19 28.19 4.60
C GLY A 1024 12.29 26.69 4.89
N LEU A 1025 12.82 26.30 6.06
CA LEU A 1025 13.05 24.91 6.42
C LEU A 1025 11.74 24.14 6.47
N LYS A 1026 11.63 23.08 5.68
CA LYS A 1026 10.46 22.20 5.59
C LYS A 1026 10.66 20.94 6.41
N GLU A 1027 11.88 20.41 6.45
CA GLU A 1027 12.20 19.19 7.22
C GLU A 1027 13.48 19.39 8.03
N LEU A 1028 13.38 19.14 9.33
CA LEU A 1028 14.49 19.19 10.28
C LEU A 1028 14.66 17.81 10.92
N VAL A 1029 15.77 17.12 10.61
CA VAL A 1029 16.08 15.78 11.10
C VAL A 1029 17.31 15.85 12.00
N LEU A 1030 17.09 15.76 13.31
CA LEU A 1030 18.15 15.72 14.32
C LEU A 1030 18.29 14.34 14.97
N GLY A 1031 17.36 13.44 14.65
CA GLY A 1031 17.31 12.08 15.16
C GLY A 1031 18.30 11.11 14.51
N LYS A 1032 18.65 10.06 15.25
CA LYS A 1032 19.38 8.92 14.69
C LYS A 1032 18.44 8.06 13.86
N LEU A 1033 18.92 7.64 12.69
CA LEU A 1033 18.13 6.85 11.75
C LEU A 1033 18.13 5.36 12.07
N ASP A 1034 17.24 4.63 11.41
CA ASP A 1034 17.12 3.18 11.57
C ASP A 1034 18.28 2.44 10.85
N PHE A 1035 18.83 1.41 11.51
CA PHE A 1035 19.91 0.57 10.99
C PHE A 1035 19.44 -0.31 9.83
N HIS A 1036 20.32 -0.55 8.85
CA HIS A 1036 20.07 -1.53 7.80
C HIS A 1036 19.90 -2.94 8.40
N PRO A 1037 18.93 -3.76 7.93
CA PRO A 1037 18.67 -5.09 8.50
C PRO A 1037 19.89 -6.00 8.59
N GLU A 1038 20.84 -5.86 7.66
CA GLU A 1038 22.09 -6.64 7.66
C GLU A 1038 22.99 -6.33 8.86
N VAL A 1039 23.00 -5.08 9.35
CA VAL A 1039 23.76 -4.71 10.55
C VAL A 1039 23.17 -5.41 11.77
N LEU A 1040 21.83 -5.44 11.86
CA LEU A 1040 21.14 -6.12 12.94
C LEU A 1040 21.36 -7.64 12.89
N ALA A 1041 21.36 -8.22 11.68
CA ALA A 1041 21.70 -9.62 11.48
C ALA A 1041 23.15 -9.94 11.88
N TYR A 1042 24.11 -9.07 11.54
CA TYR A 1042 25.52 -9.22 11.89
C TYR A 1042 25.73 -9.28 13.41
N TYR A 1043 25.08 -8.40 14.15
CA TYR A 1043 25.14 -8.37 15.63
C TYR A 1043 24.15 -9.31 16.32
N LYS A 1044 23.39 -10.11 15.56
CA LYS A 1044 22.36 -11.02 16.07
C LYS A 1044 21.30 -10.33 16.93
N VAL A 1045 20.99 -9.06 16.62
CA VAL A 1045 19.97 -8.27 17.30
C VAL A 1045 18.65 -8.44 16.55
N GLY A 1046 17.66 -9.07 17.19
CA GLY A 1046 16.35 -9.30 16.59
C GLY A 1046 15.52 -8.00 16.53
N LEU A 1047 14.84 -7.75 15.41
CA LEU A 1047 13.91 -6.62 15.23
C LEU A 1047 12.74 -6.61 16.23
N SER A 1048 12.50 -7.71 16.95
CA SER A 1048 11.45 -7.85 17.96
C SER A 1048 11.87 -7.45 19.39
N MET A 1049 13.10 -7.00 19.61
CA MET A 1049 13.56 -6.56 20.93
C MET A 1049 12.92 -5.21 21.31
N ASP A 1050 12.59 -5.04 22.59
CA ASP A 1050 12.18 -3.73 23.08
C ASP A 1050 13.33 -2.71 22.96
N SER A 1051 12.99 -1.42 22.94
CA SER A 1051 13.98 -0.35 22.70
C SER A 1051 15.15 -0.37 23.69
N LEU A 1052 14.94 -0.88 24.92
CA LEU A 1052 15.97 -0.94 25.95
C LEU A 1052 16.93 -2.10 25.71
N ALA A 1053 16.39 -3.30 25.49
CA ALA A 1053 17.17 -4.49 25.17
C ALA A 1053 17.93 -4.30 23.85
N PHE A 1054 17.31 -3.62 22.89
CA PHE A 1054 17.92 -3.24 21.63
C PHE A 1054 19.12 -2.30 21.83
N GLU A 1055 18.96 -1.25 22.63
CA GLU A 1055 20.05 -0.32 22.93
C GLU A 1055 21.19 -1.01 23.69
N GLU A 1056 20.88 -1.79 24.72
CA GLU A 1056 21.89 -2.52 25.51
C GLU A 1056 22.64 -3.55 24.66
N ALA A 1057 21.98 -4.24 23.74
CA ALA A 1057 22.63 -5.19 22.83
C ALA A 1057 23.61 -4.49 21.88
N LEU A 1058 23.27 -3.32 21.35
CA LEU A 1058 24.16 -2.54 20.48
C LEU A 1058 25.31 -1.89 21.25
N LEU A 1059 25.08 -1.50 22.51
CA LEU A 1059 26.12 -0.93 23.38
C LEU A 1059 27.25 -1.91 23.69
N VAL A 1060 26.99 -3.22 23.73
CA VAL A 1060 28.04 -4.26 23.83
C VAL A 1060 29.07 -4.15 22.69
N HIS A 1061 28.64 -3.58 21.56
CA HIS A 1061 29.47 -3.34 20.38
C HIS A 1061 29.88 -1.86 20.22
N HIS A 1062 29.73 -1.04 21.27
CA HIS A 1062 29.98 0.40 21.27
C HIS A 1062 29.12 1.21 20.28
N ILE A 1063 27.96 0.67 19.88
CA ILE A 1063 27.02 1.35 18.99
C ILE A 1063 25.94 2.02 19.83
N TYR A 1064 25.93 3.35 19.81
CA TYR A 1064 24.93 4.15 20.51
C TYR A 1064 23.67 4.27 19.66
N ALA A 1065 22.64 3.48 19.98
CA ALA A 1065 21.33 3.58 19.32
C ALA A 1065 20.56 4.86 19.68
N PHE A 1066 20.96 5.56 20.75
CA PHE A 1066 20.26 6.73 21.29
C PHE A 1066 21.23 7.89 21.60
N GLN A 1067 20.79 9.14 21.40
CA GLN A 1067 21.61 10.34 21.59
C GLN A 1067 21.18 11.13 22.84
N TYR A 1068 21.91 10.90 23.94
CA TYR A 1068 21.63 11.51 25.25
C TYR A 1068 22.10 12.97 25.38
N SER A 1069 23.13 13.35 24.65
CA SER A 1069 23.73 14.69 24.65
C SER A 1069 23.19 15.56 23.51
N SER A 1070 21.86 15.58 23.34
CA SER A 1070 21.14 16.32 22.28
C SER A 1070 20.43 17.57 22.81
N MET A 1071 19.81 18.33 21.89
CA MET A 1071 19.05 19.54 22.19
C MET A 1071 17.86 19.29 23.13
N GLU A 1072 17.65 20.19 24.09
CA GLU A 1072 16.58 20.06 25.09
C GLU A 1072 15.20 20.38 24.50
N PHE A 1073 15.07 21.29 23.55
CA PHE A 1073 13.77 21.70 22.97
C PHE A 1073 12.75 22.13 24.02
N SER A 1074 13.18 22.98 24.96
CA SER A 1074 12.32 23.63 25.96
C SER A 1074 12.26 25.14 25.76
N LEU A 1075 11.18 25.80 26.17
CA LEU A 1075 11.13 27.28 26.13
C LEU A 1075 12.23 27.90 26.99
N LYS A 1076 12.57 27.25 28.12
CA LYS A 1076 13.67 27.68 28.99
C LYS A 1076 15.04 27.59 28.29
N SER A 1077 15.24 26.57 27.46
CA SER A 1077 16.46 26.42 26.67
C SER A 1077 16.49 27.28 25.40
N GLY A 1078 15.40 27.96 25.04
CA GLY A 1078 15.36 28.90 23.91
C GLY A 1078 14.58 28.44 22.69
N LEU A 1079 13.68 27.46 22.81
CA LEU A 1079 12.82 27.03 21.70
C LEU A 1079 12.07 28.20 21.05
N ASP A 1080 11.70 29.22 21.82
CA ASP A 1080 11.02 30.44 21.37
C ASP A 1080 11.77 31.17 20.26
N LEU A 1081 13.09 31.02 20.20
CA LEU A 1081 13.92 31.60 19.15
C LEU A 1081 13.62 31.00 17.76
N LEU A 1082 13.01 29.81 17.68
CA LEU A 1082 12.66 29.16 16.40
C LEU A 1082 11.31 29.62 15.82
N GLU A 1083 10.71 30.69 16.34
CA GLU A 1083 9.37 31.17 15.94
C GLU A 1083 9.22 31.37 14.43
N GLY A 1084 10.31 31.76 13.76
CA GLY A 1084 10.36 32.08 12.33
C GLY A 1084 10.22 30.89 11.36
N LEU A 1085 10.30 29.64 11.83
CA LEU A 1085 10.25 28.44 10.97
C LEU A 1085 8.82 28.10 10.50
N LYS A 1086 8.16 29.02 9.79
CA LYS A 1086 6.74 28.90 9.41
C LYS A 1086 6.48 27.82 8.36
N GLU A 1087 7.50 27.47 7.57
CA GLU A 1087 7.41 26.45 6.50
C GLU A 1087 7.67 25.02 6.99
N LEU A 1088 8.04 24.83 8.25
CA LEU A 1088 8.40 23.53 8.80
C LEU A 1088 7.20 22.59 8.76
N ARG A 1089 7.38 21.42 8.12
CA ARG A 1089 6.40 20.35 7.95
C ARG A 1089 6.76 19.09 8.73
N VAL A 1090 8.05 18.78 8.85
CA VAL A 1090 8.54 17.62 9.56
C VAL A 1090 9.65 18.01 10.53
N LEU A 1091 9.50 17.64 11.80
CA LEU A 1091 10.56 17.66 12.80
C LEU A 1091 10.84 16.22 13.23
N ASP A 1092 12.02 15.69 12.96
CA ASP A 1092 12.42 14.35 13.35
C ASP A 1092 13.48 14.40 14.47
N VAL A 1093 13.05 14.01 15.66
CA VAL A 1093 13.87 13.89 16.88
C VAL A 1093 13.92 12.44 17.36
N ARG A 1094 13.67 11.46 16.47
CA ARG A 1094 13.73 10.03 16.81
C ARG A 1094 15.07 9.69 17.46
N ARG A 1095 15.01 8.88 18.52
CA ARG A 1095 16.20 8.39 19.24
C ARG A 1095 17.09 9.50 19.84
N THR A 1096 16.52 10.66 20.20
CA THR A 1096 17.21 11.75 20.90
C THR A 1096 16.60 12.02 22.28
N ALA A 1097 17.42 12.39 23.25
CA ALA A 1097 16.98 12.80 24.57
C ALA A 1097 16.46 14.25 24.54
N HIS A 1098 15.20 14.49 24.18
CA HIS A 1098 14.62 15.84 24.17
C HIS A 1098 13.70 16.12 25.39
N ASN A 1099 13.41 17.39 25.62
CA ASN A 1099 12.51 17.97 26.65
C ASN A 1099 11.27 18.67 26.04
N ILE A 1100 10.88 18.37 24.79
CA ILE A 1100 9.61 18.85 24.17
C ILE A 1100 8.40 18.52 25.04
N GLY A 1101 7.87 19.52 25.75
CA GLY A 1101 6.71 19.43 26.62
C GLY A 1101 5.44 19.97 26.02
N VAL A 1102 4.40 20.00 26.85
CA VAL A 1102 3.10 20.54 26.44
C VAL A 1102 3.22 22.03 26.14
N LYS A 1103 3.87 22.80 27.01
CA LYS A 1103 4.08 24.24 26.80
C LYS A 1103 4.80 24.50 25.49
N GLU A 1104 5.78 23.65 25.19
CA GLU A 1104 6.53 23.67 23.94
C GLU A 1104 5.67 23.28 22.73
N LEU A 1105 4.84 22.23 22.82
CA LEU A 1105 3.96 21.80 21.73
C LEU A 1105 2.86 22.83 21.43
N GLU A 1106 2.28 23.46 22.45
CA GLU A 1106 1.35 24.58 22.28
C GLU A 1106 2.02 25.74 21.55
N TRP A 1107 3.25 26.04 21.95
CA TRP A 1107 4.04 27.06 21.30
C TRP A 1107 4.33 26.67 19.84
N MET A 1108 4.74 25.43 19.56
CA MET A 1108 5.03 24.94 18.19
C MET A 1108 3.77 24.98 17.32
N HIS A 1109 2.62 24.56 17.85
CA HIS A 1109 1.34 24.60 17.13
C HIS A 1109 0.92 26.01 16.76
N ARG A 1110 1.09 26.96 17.67
CA ARG A 1110 0.78 28.37 17.41
C ARG A 1110 1.73 28.97 16.38
N ASN A 1111 3.00 28.61 16.43
CA ASN A 1111 4.03 29.32 15.70
C ASN A 1111 4.46 28.64 14.40
N TRP A 1112 4.21 27.35 14.20
CA TRP A 1112 4.57 26.60 12.98
C TRP A 1112 3.30 26.05 12.28
N PRO A 1113 2.59 26.89 11.52
CA PRO A 1113 1.25 26.56 11.01
C PRO A 1113 1.23 25.43 9.98
N LYS A 1114 2.36 25.13 9.34
CA LYS A 1114 2.51 24.05 8.34
C LYS A 1114 3.08 22.76 8.93
N LEU A 1115 3.32 22.69 10.24
CA LEU A 1115 3.93 21.52 10.84
C LEU A 1115 2.93 20.36 10.84
N GLU A 1116 3.23 19.35 10.03
CA GLU A 1116 2.37 18.18 9.82
C GLU A 1116 2.78 17.04 10.77
N LYS A 1117 4.09 16.91 11.05
CA LYS A 1117 4.63 15.70 11.66
C LYS A 1117 5.82 15.98 12.60
N ILE A 1118 5.75 15.48 13.84
CA ILE A 1118 6.94 15.34 14.70
C ILE A 1118 7.22 13.85 14.88
N ARG A 1119 8.39 13.38 14.46
CA ARG A 1119 8.84 12.00 14.65
C ARG A 1119 9.69 11.93 15.92
N GLY A 1120 9.54 10.87 16.71
CA GLY A 1120 10.38 10.64 17.90
C GLY A 1120 9.78 11.03 19.25
N LEU A 1121 8.56 11.57 19.30
CA LEU A 1121 7.88 11.92 20.58
C LEU A 1121 7.54 10.71 21.48
N GLU A 1122 7.75 9.48 20.99
CA GLU A 1122 7.31 8.23 21.62
C GLU A 1122 8.16 7.78 22.81
N THR A 1123 9.37 8.32 22.94
CA THR A 1123 10.38 7.84 23.87
C THR A 1123 9.97 8.10 25.32
N GLU A 1124 9.95 7.05 26.14
CA GLU A 1124 9.85 7.19 27.59
C GLU A 1124 11.13 7.89 28.08
N ARG A 1125 11.00 9.04 28.74
CA ARG A 1125 12.13 9.86 29.24
C ARG A 1125 12.81 9.21 30.44
N GLY A 1126 13.25 7.97 30.28
CA GLY A 1126 13.88 7.18 31.33
C GLY A 1126 15.20 7.76 31.84
N TRP A 1127 15.70 8.81 31.18
CA TRP A 1127 16.98 9.47 31.40
C TRP A 1127 16.95 10.71 32.31
N SER A 1128 15.77 11.21 32.72
CA SER A 1128 15.68 12.40 33.58
C SER A 1128 16.02 12.12 35.06
N VAL A 1129 16.61 13.09 35.77
CA VAL A 1129 16.99 13.02 37.22
C VAL A 1129 15.91 12.43 38.11
N HIS A 1130 14.66 12.79 37.83
CA HIS A 1130 13.50 12.28 38.54
C HIS A 1130 12.68 11.42 37.59
N ARG A 1131 12.90 10.11 37.61
CA ARG A 1131 12.19 9.13 36.76
C ARG A 1131 10.65 9.24 36.87
N GLY A 1132 10.16 9.73 38.01
CA GLY A 1132 8.74 10.07 38.22
C GLY A 1132 8.28 11.25 37.37
N GLU A 1133 9.04 12.35 37.38
CA GLU A 1133 8.75 13.54 36.56
C GLU A 1133 8.77 13.21 35.06
N GLY A 1134 9.68 12.37 34.59
CA GLY A 1134 9.72 11.94 33.19
C GLY A 1134 8.46 11.21 32.71
N LYS A 1135 7.85 10.39 33.59
CA LYS A 1135 6.57 9.71 33.32
C LYS A 1135 5.41 10.69 33.32
N GLU A 1136 5.33 11.58 34.31
CA GLU A 1136 4.30 12.63 34.37
C GLU A 1136 4.39 13.57 33.17
N PHE A 1137 5.62 13.86 32.73
CA PHE A 1137 5.91 14.69 31.58
C PHE A 1137 5.49 14.05 30.26
N LYS A 1138 5.87 12.78 29.99
CA LYS A 1138 5.38 12.05 28.80
C LYS A 1138 3.87 11.97 28.84
N ALA A 1139 3.34 11.69 30.02
CA ALA A 1139 1.93 11.77 30.30
C ALA A 1139 1.40 13.23 30.21
N GLY A 1140 2.19 14.27 30.06
CA GLY A 1140 1.72 15.59 29.62
C GLY A 1140 1.59 15.63 28.10
N VAL A 1141 2.65 15.26 27.39
CA VAL A 1141 2.82 15.40 25.93
C VAL A 1141 1.81 14.64 25.12
N ASP A 1142 1.68 13.36 25.42
CA ASP A 1142 0.77 12.48 24.73
C ASP A 1142 -0.67 13.15 24.87
N ALA A 1143 -1.03 13.87 25.95
CA ALA A 1143 -2.38 14.41 26.20
C ALA A 1143 -2.75 15.50 25.27
N TRP A 1144 -1.76 16.35 25.15
CA TRP A 1144 -1.79 17.47 24.29
C TRP A 1144 -2.00 16.92 22.89
N MET A 1145 -1.26 15.88 22.50
CA MET A 1145 -1.47 15.22 21.24
C MET A 1145 -2.96 14.77 21.15
N ALA A 1146 -3.55 14.11 22.17
CA ALA A 1146 -4.97 13.65 22.15
C ALA A 1146 -5.99 14.73 21.94
N ALA A 1147 -5.75 15.86 22.59
CA ALA A 1147 -6.62 17.00 22.48
C ALA A 1147 -6.57 17.62 21.08
N HIS A 1148 -5.61 17.25 20.22
CA HIS A 1148 -5.40 17.84 18.89
C HIS A 1148 -5.35 16.78 17.77
N PRO A 1149 -6.42 15.97 17.54
CA PRO A 1149 -6.48 14.85 16.57
C PRO A 1149 -6.06 15.18 15.13
N HIS A 1150 -6.21 16.45 14.71
CA HIS A 1150 -5.80 16.96 13.39
C HIS A 1150 -4.62 17.94 13.43
N GLY A 1151 -4.00 18.15 14.60
CA GLY A 1151 -2.80 18.97 14.77
C GLY A 1151 -1.51 18.19 14.52
N ILE A 1152 -0.38 18.89 14.66
CA ILE A 1152 1.00 18.40 14.50
C ILE A 1152 1.16 16.94 14.94
N GLY A 1153 1.58 16.06 14.04
CA GLY A 1153 1.87 14.65 14.34
C GLY A 1153 0.71 13.66 14.18
N SER A 1154 -0.42 14.04 13.59
CA SER A 1154 -1.55 13.12 13.33
C SER A 1154 -1.30 12.11 12.20
N SER A 1155 -0.31 12.34 11.33
CA SER A 1155 -0.06 11.49 10.14
C SER A 1155 0.71 10.20 10.42
N PHE A 1156 1.07 9.90 11.68
CA PHE A 1156 1.95 8.78 11.99
C PHE A 1156 1.27 7.49 12.44
N TYR A 1157 0.00 7.31 12.13
CA TYR A 1157 -0.78 6.26 12.77
C TYR A 1157 -1.82 5.58 11.90
N HIS A 1158 -1.57 5.58 10.60
CA HIS A 1158 -2.13 4.54 9.74
C HIS A 1158 -1.03 3.59 9.31
#